data_AF-A0A1W9ZJH2-F1
#
_entry.id   AF-A0A1W9ZJH2-F1
#
_cell.length_a   1.000
_cell.length_b   1.000
_cell.length_c   1.000
_cell.angle_alpha   90.00
_cell.angle_beta   90.00
_cell.angle_gamma   90.00
#
_symmetry.space_group_name_H-M   'P 1'
#
loop_
_entity.id
_entity.type
_entity.pdbx_description
1 polymer ?
#
loop_
_entity_poly.entity_id
_entity_poly.type
_entity_poly.pdbx_seq_one_letter_code
_entity_poly.pdbx_strand_id
1 'polypeptide(L)'
;GGAGGAGGAGGNSASGGTNGSGGAGGNGGSGGNGDVGAAGDTAVGNGKGGTGGAGGDGGNAGAGGMVGTGGTGGTTGGAGHGGAGGQGGDGGAANNDGTGGGNAGTGGTGGAGGNGGAGVGGINGGAGGQGGNGASGGTNLFGGDGGAGGAGGDATDGGKAGGGGQGGVGGQGNAGGSGGVGGHGGAGGAAAGSSQGGQGGQGGQGGQGGSGADGGKGGTGGDGGASTSGNAGAGGAGGSGGNGSDDGTGGDGGHGGVGGAASAGGNGGMGGQGGSGGTSTVGGQAGAGGDGGNGGAAANGGNGGAGGAGGTGGNGGDYGVFGSAGSGGAGGAGGNGGIVTGSGNGHGGDGGNGGAGGQGGIAPDGGAAGSGGAGGRGGAAVSGGNGGNGGQGGQGGTGSNGSDSSNGDSAGNGTIGGNGGNGGAAGTATGGGHAGAGGTGGQGGTGGDGGNGDSTAGTGPSGTGGQGGTGGTGGNGGAGVNGVNGGAGGQGGTGGVGGTSNGNSIGATGGAGGQAGTGVDGGNDGNGGTGGAGGDGGRGGNGGQGGIGTGSGNGGTGGQGGTGNTGGVGGQGGTATGTGNGGTGGQGGSGIQGSAGAAGLGQQAGTGGNGGKGGQGGTATGTGNGGTGGQGGQGGQGGTGGSTGDAGPTSVGGMGGQGGDGGPGGDGGAATGGGNGGVGGKGGTGGTGGAGGFSPSHGGPGWYGGKGGNGGDGGTATSGTGGPGGDAGDGGNGGPGGQYSIQVSGNFGGDGGGGGSPGNPGAGGTPAGAGGRSGSRGSDGPTGGLLF
;
A
#
# COMPACT_ATOMS: atom_id res chain seq x y z
N GLY A 1 9.93 17.36 32.48
CA GLY A 1 11.35 17.72 32.36
C GLY A 1 11.49 19.13 31.82
N GLY A 2 12.48 19.89 32.28
CA GLY A 2 12.87 21.17 31.66
C GLY A 2 13.76 20.93 30.44
N ALA A 3 13.66 21.77 29.42
CA ALA A 3 14.51 21.70 28.25
C ALA A 3 15.99 21.91 28.62
N GLY A 4 16.89 21.10 28.05
CA GLY A 4 18.34 21.32 28.13
C GLY A 4 18.69 22.70 27.55
N GLY A 5 19.53 23.46 28.25
CA GLY A 5 19.96 24.78 27.79
C GLY A 5 20.74 24.69 26.49
N ALA A 6 20.44 25.57 25.53
CA ALA A 6 21.19 25.69 24.29
C ALA A 6 22.68 25.93 24.57
N GLY A 7 23.56 25.27 23.81
CA GLY A 7 24.99 25.54 23.84
C GLY A 7 25.26 27.01 23.51
N GLY A 8 26.15 27.66 24.27
CA GLY A 8 26.48 29.06 24.04
C GLY A 8 27.15 29.26 22.67
N ALA A 9 26.75 30.31 21.94
CA ALA A 9 27.39 30.68 20.68
C ALA A 9 28.88 30.99 20.91
N GLY A 10 29.75 30.45 20.05
CA GLY A 10 31.18 30.83 20.04
C GLY A 10 31.32 32.32 19.72
N GLY A 11 32.14 33.04 20.48
CA GLY A 11 32.32 34.49 20.30
C GLY A 11 33.02 34.83 18.98
N ASN A 12 32.46 35.79 18.23
CA ASN A 12 33.10 36.34 17.04
C ASN A 12 34.43 37.02 17.40
N SER A 13 35.50 36.75 16.65
CA SER A 13 36.74 37.54 16.74
C SER A 13 36.92 38.45 15.52
N ALA A 14 37.39 39.67 15.79
CA ALA A 14 37.86 40.58 14.75
C ALA A 14 39.21 40.12 14.18
N SER A 15 39.56 40.62 12.99
CA SER A 15 40.83 40.33 12.30
C SER A 15 42.03 40.52 13.25
N GLY A 16 42.78 39.44 13.50
CA GLY A 16 43.99 39.44 14.33
C GLY A 16 43.82 39.08 15.81
N GLY A 17 42.60 38.80 16.30
CA GLY A 17 42.37 38.30 17.67
C GLY A 17 42.53 36.77 17.78
N THR A 18 42.98 36.28 18.93
CA THR A 18 42.82 34.86 19.30
C THR A 18 41.34 34.55 19.40
N ASN A 19 40.84 33.59 18.59
CA ASN A 19 39.46 33.13 18.66
C ASN A 19 39.08 32.79 20.11
N GLY A 20 37.92 33.29 20.56
CA GLY A 20 37.33 32.85 21.81
C GLY A 20 37.21 31.33 21.81
N SER A 21 37.48 30.70 22.96
CA SER A 21 37.25 29.26 23.16
C SER A 21 35.88 28.89 22.61
N GLY A 22 35.80 27.82 21.80
CA GLY A 22 34.53 27.28 21.34
C GLY A 22 33.56 27.14 22.50
N GLY A 23 32.30 27.56 22.30
CA GLY A 23 31.27 27.47 23.34
C GLY A 23 31.24 26.08 23.93
N ALA A 24 31.18 25.98 25.26
CA ALA A 24 31.01 24.69 25.91
C ALA A 24 29.78 23.97 25.32
N GLY A 25 29.91 22.67 25.06
CA GLY A 25 28.77 21.84 24.66
C GLY A 25 27.63 22.03 25.66
N GLY A 26 26.39 22.08 25.17
CA GLY A 26 25.21 22.20 26.05
C GLY A 26 25.20 21.10 27.10
N ASN A 27 24.75 21.41 28.31
CA ASN A 27 24.59 20.39 29.36
C ASN A 27 23.58 19.32 28.89
N GLY A 28 23.81 18.06 29.28
CA GLY A 28 22.85 16.99 29.06
C GLY A 28 21.50 17.33 29.68
N GLY A 29 20.40 16.86 29.06
CA GLY A 29 19.08 16.95 29.67
C GLY A 29 19.09 16.20 31.00
N SER A 30 18.51 16.79 32.05
CA SER A 30 18.29 16.08 33.32
C SER A 30 17.32 14.91 33.10
N GLY A 31 17.53 13.82 33.87
CA GLY A 31 16.67 12.64 33.82
C GLY A 31 15.22 12.99 34.11
N GLY A 32 14.29 12.23 33.53
CA GLY A 32 12.88 12.32 33.91
C GLY A 32 12.72 11.90 35.38
N ASN A 33 12.06 12.73 36.18
CA ASN A 33 11.56 12.27 37.48
C ASN A 33 10.47 11.24 37.21
N GLY A 34 10.56 10.06 37.84
CA GLY A 34 9.44 9.11 37.88
C GLY A 34 8.23 9.77 38.55
N ASP A 35 7.03 9.51 38.03
CA ASP A 35 5.81 10.03 38.62
C ASP A 35 5.64 9.53 40.07
N VAL A 36 5.22 10.43 40.96
CA VAL A 36 4.82 10.08 42.32
C VAL A 36 3.52 9.28 42.20
N GLY A 37 3.55 8.01 42.59
CA GLY A 37 2.33 7.20 42.69
C GLY A 37 1.27 7.95 43.52
N ALA A 38 0.04 8.05 43.02
CA ALA A 38 -1.03 8.77 43.68
C ALA A 38 -1.19 8.30 45.13
N ALA A 39 -1.22 9.24 46.08
CA ALA A 39 -1.55 8.93 47.46
C ALA A 39 -2.97 8.36 47.53
N GLY A 40 -3.12 7.13 48.00
CA GLY A 40 -4.43 6.61 48.37
C GLY A 40 -4.97 7.40 49.55
N ASP A 41 -6.01 8.20 49.32
CA ASP A 41 -6.81 8.78 50.40
C ASP A 41 -7.58 7.66 51.11
N THR A 42 -7.01 7.09 52.18
CA THR A 42 -7.73 6.82 53.44
C THR A 42 -6.82 6.26 54.53
N ALA A 43 -7.02 6.79 55.73
CA ALA A 43 -6.38 6.37 56.96
C ALA A 43 -6.92 5.00 57.39
N VAL A 44 -6.01 4.02 57.57
CA VAL A 44 -5.85 3.08 58.69
C VAL A 44 -4.90 1.98 58.19
N GLY A 45 -3.86 1.73 58.98
CA GLY A 45 -2.60 1.12 58.55
C GLY A 45 -2.70 -0.21 57.79
N ASN A 46 -1.94 -0.28 56.69
CA ASN A 46 -1.18 -1.41 56.16
C ASN A 46 -0.16 -0.85 55.13
N GLY A 47 0.99 -1.53 54.97
CA GLY A 47 2.26 -0.96 54.47
C GLY A 47 2.23 -0.24 53.11
N LYS A 48 2.87 0.94 53.06
CA LYS A 48 3.13 1.72 51.83
C LYS A 48 4.04 0.96 50.88
N GLY A 49 3.55 0.57 49.69
CA GLY A 49 4.43 0.12 48.61
C GLY A 49 5.52 1.18 48.35
N GLY A 50 6.77 0.73 48.20
CA GLY A 50 7.89 1.63 47.92
C GLY A 50 7.72 2.33 46.57
N THR A 51 8.07 3.61 46.50
CA THR A 51 8.21 4.34 45.23
C THR A 51 9.29 3.65 44.39
N GLY A 52 9.06 3.48 43.08
CA GLY A 52 10.15 3.16 42.15
C GLY A 52 11.25 4.22 42.23
N GLY A 53 12.50 3.80 42.05
CA GLY A 53 13.62 4.73 42.03
C GLY A 53 13.47 5.72 40.87
N ALA A 54 13.88 6.97 41.07
CA ALA A 54 14.05 7.88 39.93
C ALA A 54 15.05 7.25 38.93
N GLY A 55 14.77 7.37 37.64
CA GLY A 55 15.74 6.97 36.61
C GLY A 55 17.03 7.75 36.69
N GLY A 56 18.12 7.13 36.25
CA GLY A 56 19.42 7.79 36.20
C GLY A 56 19.36 9.00 35.27
N ASP A 57 20.09 10.07 35.64
CA ASP A 57 20.24 11.22 34.76
C ASP A 57 20.83 10.83 33.40
N GLY A 58 20.40 11.54 32.35
CA GLY A 58 21.05 11.51 31.05
C GLY A 58 22.54 11.82 31.15
N GLY A 59 23.37 11.11 30.38
CA GLY A 59 24.77 11.46 30.22
C GLY A 59 24.91 12.85 29.60
N ASN A 60 25.84 13.66 30.12
CA ASN A 60 26.19 14.95 29.55
C ASN A 60 26.64 14.80 28.08
N ALA A 61 26.37 15.81 27.24
CA ALA A 61 26.94 15.86 25.91
C ALA A 61 28.47 15.76 25.94
N GLY A 62 29.05 15.09 24.94
CA GLY A 62 30.49 15.17 24.73
C GLY A 62 30.86 16.63 24.43
N ALA A 63 31.86 17.16 25.12
CA ALA A 63 32.36 18.50 24.82
C ALA A 63 32.67 18.62 23.31
N GLY A 64 32.24 19.71 22.68
CA GLY A 64 32.62 20.01 21.30
C GLY A 64 34.14 19.98 21.14
N GLY A 65 34.64 19.43 20.03
CA GLY A 65 36.07 19.39 19.77
C GLY A 65 36.68 20.79 19.83
N MET A 66 37.81 20.96 20.52
CA MET A 66 38.53 22.23 20.53
C MET A 66 38.84 22.67 19.09
N VAL A 67 38.54 23.92 18.76
CA VAL A 67 39.05 24.58 17.56
C VAL A 67 40.58 24.59 17.65
N GLY A 68 41.26 24.05 16.63
CA GLY A 68 42.71 24.13 16.53
C GLY A 68 43.16 25.59 16.68
N THR A 69 44.00 25.85 17.68
CA THR A 69 44.58 27.18 17.87
C THR A 69 45.39 27.57 16.64
N GLY A 70 45.28 28.84 16.25
CA GLY A 70 45.73 29.35 14.96
C GLY A 70 47.15 28.95 14.54
N GLY A 71 47.22 28.34 13.36
CA GLY A 71 48.32 28.18 12.43
C GLY A 71 47.69 27.69 11.12
N THR A 72 48.23 28.03 9.94
CA THR A 72 47.65 27.83 8.60
C THR A 72 47.47 26.36 8.15
N GLY A 73 47.13 25.45 9.06
CA GLY A 73 46.93 24.03 8.79
C GLY A 73 46.37 23.23 9.97
N GLY A 74 45.77 23.86 10.99
CA GLY A 74 45.04 23.12 12.02
C GLY A 74 43.66 22.70 11.52
N THR A 75 43.44 21.40 11.31
CA THR A 75 42.10 20.86 11.00
C THR A 75 41.13 21.20 12.13
N THR A 76 40.02 21.87 11.82
CA THR A 76 39.00 22.23 12.80
C THR A 76 38.38 20.96 13.40
N GLY A 77 38.25 20.90 14.73
CA GLY A 77 37.59 19.78 15.41
C GLY A 77 36.09 19.72 15.08
N GLY A 78 35.55 18.51 14.91
CA GLY A 78 34.12 18.31 14.65
C GLY A 78 33.22 18.74 15.82
N ALA A 79 31.93 18.97 15.53
CA ALA A 79 30.91 19.18 16.56
C ALA A 79 30.80 17.94 17.48
N GLY A 80 30.57 18.17 18.78
CA GLY A 80 30.44 17.10 19.77
C GLY A 80 29.13 16.31 19.58
N HIS A 81 29.19 15.00 19.78
CA HIS A 81 28.01 14.14 19.83
C HIS A 81 27.22 14.38 21.13
N GLY A 82 25.89 14.32 21.03
CA GLY A 82 25.02 14.32 22.20
C GLY A 82 25.29 13.11 23.11
N GLY A 83 25.12 13.30 24.42
CA GLY A 83 25.33 12.23 25.41
C GLY A 83 24.19 11.22 25.36
N ALA A 84 24.46 9.93 25.63
CA ALA A 84 23.41 8.94 25.75
C ALA A 84 22.53 9.22 26.98
N GLY A 85 21.22 8.99 26.87
CA GLY A 85 20.28 9.06 27.98
C GLY A 85 20.57 7.98 29.05
N GLY A 86 20.23 8.28 30.30
CA GLY A 86 20.41 7.36 31.42
C GLY A 86 19.36 6.25 31.38
N GLN A 87 19.70 5.05 31.87
CA GLN A 87 18.68 4.00 32.01
C GLN A 87 17.60 4.40 33.01
N GLY A 88 16.37 3.94 32.77
CA GLY A 88 15.25 4.13 33.69
C GLY A 88 15.54 3.53 35.07
N GLY A 89 14.88 4.05 36.10
CA GLY A 89 15.07 3.60 37.47
C GLY A 89 14.26 2.34 37.72
N ASP A 90 14.80 1.38 38.46
CA ASP A 90 14.08 0.15 38.78
C ASP A 90 12.74 0.46 39.49
N GLY A 91 11.69 -0.26 39.11
CA GLY A 91 10.38 -0.18 39.77
C GLY A 91 10.48 -0.54 41.26
N GLY A 92 9.59 0.03 42.08
CA GLY A 92 9.62 -0.18 43.52
C GLY A 92 9.31 -1.64 43.86
N ALA A 93 10.00 -2.23 44.84
CA ALA A 93 9.64 -3.57 45.32
C ALA A 93 8.24 -3.54 45.96
N ALA A 94 7.39 -4.52 45.63
CA ALA A 94 6.13 -4.73 46.34
C ALA A 94 6.40 -5.14 47.80
N ASN A 95 5.62 -4.62 48.75
CA ASN A 95 5.72 -5.07 50.13
C ASN A 95 5.11 -6.47 50.24
N ASN A 96 5.91 -7.43 50.68
CA ASN A 96 5.49 -8.82 50.91
C ASN A 96 4.64 -9.01 52.19
N ASP A 97 4.05 -7.94 52.74
CA ASP A 97 3.24 -8.06 53.96
C ASP A 97 1.83 -8.56 53.60
N GLY A 98 1.55 -9.77 54.08
CA GLY A 98 0.44 -10.60 53.65
C GLY A 98 -0.93 -9.93 53.66
N THR A 99 -1.72 -10.28 52.65
CA THR A 99 -3.18 -10.15 52.54
C THR A 99 -3.80 -8.78 52.18
N GLY A 100 -3.00 -7.74 51.89
CA GLY A 100 -3.55 -6.45 51.38
C GLY A 100 -2.72 -5.85 50.25
N GLY A 101 -3.26 -5.86 49.03
CA GLY A 101 -2.60 -5.38 47.81
C GLY A 101 -2.40 -3.86 47.76
N GLY A 102 -1.24 -3.39 48.22
CA GLY A 102 -0.72 -2.09 47.82
C GLY A 102 0.04 -2.23 46.50
N ASN A 103 -0.36 -1.49 45.45
CA ASN A 103 0.35 -1.46 44.19
C ASN A 103 1.77 -0.89 44.40
N ALA A 104 2.79 -1.60 43.93
CA ALA A 104 4.13 -1.01 43.77
C ALA A 104 4.15 -0.07 42.54
N GLY A 105 5.16 0.80 42.43
CA GLY A 105 5.28 1.75 41.29
C GLY A 105 5.76 1.07 40.00
N THR A 106 5.33 1.58 38.84
CA THR A 106 5.77 1.17 37.49
C THR A 106 7.29 1.22 37.33
N GLY A 107 7.84 0.46 36.37
CA GLY A 107 9.24 0.64 35.97
C GLY A 107 9.50 2.08 35.54
N GLY A 108 10.66 2.64 35.90
CA GLY A 108 11.01 4.01 35.56
C GLY A 108 11.24 4.19 34.06
N THR A 109 10.82 5.33 33.53
CA THR A 109 11.10 5.73 32.14
C THR A 109 12.59 5.94 31.94
N GLY A 110 13.13 5.50 30.81
CA GLY A 110 14.48 5.83 30.38
C GLY A 110 14.68 7.33 30.21
N GLY A 111 15.87 7.83 30.53
CA GLY A 111 16.26 9.22 30.32
C GLY A 111 16.36 9.57 28.83
N ALA A 112 15.98 10.80 28.47
CA ALA A 112 16.13 11.26 27.09
C ALA A 112 17.62 11.40 26.72
N GLY A 113 17.95 11.11 25.46
CA GLY A 113 19.26 11.37 24.89
C GLY A 113 19.55 12.86 24.79
N GLY A 114 20.82 13.25 24.95
CA GLY A 114 21.26 14.62 24.79
C GLY A 114 21.23 15.07 23.32
N ASN A 115 20.91 16.33 23.07
CA ASN A 115 20.95 16.88 21.71
C ASN A 115 22.40 16.94 21.19
N GLY A 116 22.57 16.79 19.88
CA GLY A 116 23.84 16.98 19.19
C GLY A 116 24.27 18.45 19.18
N GLY A 117 25.57 18.70 19.24
CA GLY A 117 26.10 20.06 19.18
C GLY A 117 25.88 20.68 17.80
N ALA A 118 25.52 21.97 17.74
CA ALA A 118 25.44 22.71 16.47
C ALA A 118 26.82 22.80 15.79
N GLY A 119 26.84 22.65 14.47
CA GLY A 119 28.01 22.85 13.61
C GLY A 119 28.31 24.33 13.39
N VAL A 120 29.60 24.67 13.31
CA VAL A 120 30.08 26.03 12.94
C VAL A 120 30.73 25.99 11.55
N GLY A 121 30.77 27.13 10.85
CA GLY A 121 30.97 27.23 9.39
C GLY A 121 31.85 26.15 8.73
N GLY A 122 31.28 25.42 7.76
CA GLY A 122 31.92 24.31 7.06
C GLY A 122 31.99 22.98 7.84
N ILE A 123 31.58 22.94 9.10
CA ILE A 123 31.62 21.74 9.96
C ILE A 123 30.22 21.17 10.12
N ASN A 124 30.13 19.84 10.08
CA ASN A 124 28.90 19.12 10.31
C ASN A 124 28.36 19.31 11.74
N GLY A 125 27.03 19.32 11.89
CA GLY A 125 26.37 19.22 13.18
C GLY A 125 26.61 17.85 13.82
N GLY A 126 26.65 17.82 15.15
CA GLY A 126 26.84 16.60 15.93
C GLY A 126 25.58 15.73 15.92
N ALA A 127 25.75 14.41 15.93
CA ALA A 127 24.61 13.51 16.08
C ALA A 127 23.97 13.64 17.48
N GLY A 128 22.65 13.47 17.55
CA GLY A 128 21.91 13.34 18.80
C GLY A 128 22.27 12.06 19.54
N GLY A 129 22.21 12.10 20.87
CA GLY A 129 22.46 10.95 21.73
C GLY A 129 21.29 9.97 21.73
N GLN A 130 21.56 8.68 21.92
CA GLN A 130 20.52 7.66 22.06
C GLN A 130 19.73 7.86 23.36
N GLY A 131 18.42 7.62 23.35
CA GLY A 131 17.58 7.57 24.53
C GLY A 131 17.87 6.35 25.39
N GLY A 132 17.78 6.50 26.71
CA GLY A 132 18.02 5.40 27.64
C GLY A 132 16.91 4.36 27.60
N ASN A 133 17.23 3.09 27.86
CA ASN A 133 16.22 2.04 27.93
C ASN A 133 15.33 2.21 29.17
N GLY A 134 14.06 1.82 29.04
CA GLY A 134 13.15 1.71 30.17
C GLY A 134 13.54 0.55 31.09
N ALA A 135 13.32 0.73 32.39
CA ALA A 135 13.59 -0.34 33.35
C ALA A 135 12.51 -1.43 33.26
N SER A 136 12.88 -2.67 33.57
CA SER A 136 11.88 -3.74 33.73
C SER A 136 10.88 -3.39 34.83
N GLY A 137 9.65 -3.89 34.72
CA GLY A 137 8.61 -3.69 35.73
C GLY A 137 8.95 -4.36 37.06
N GLY A 138 8.12 -4.16 38.09
CA GLY A 138 8.03 -5.05 39.27
C GLY A 138 7.08 -6.24 39.01
N THR A 139 6.96 -7.21 39.92
CA THR A 139 6.05 -8.38 39.74
C THR A 139 4.59 -7.93 39.57
N ASN A 140 3.86 -8.40 38.54
CA ASN A 140 2.49 -7.94 38.16
C ASN A 140 2.40 -6.49 37.66
N LEU A 141 3.50 -5.89 37.19
CA LEU A 141 3.56 -4.47 36.80
C LEU A 141 4.14 -4.24 35.41
N PHE A 142 3.75 -3.12 34.83
CA PHE A 142 4.23 -2.60 33.55
C PHE A 142 5.74 -2.35 33.56
N GLY A 143 6.40 -2.69 32.45
CA GLY A 143 7.74 -2.22 32.13
C GLY A 143 7.76 -0.70 31.94
N GLY A 144 8.87 -0.06 32.26
CA GLY A 144 9.06 1.38 32.06
C GLY A 144 9.26 1.73 30.58
N ASP A 145 8.84 2.92 30.16
CA ASP A 145 9.01 3.35 28.77
C ASP A 145 10.49 3.65 28.45
N GLY A 146 10.88 3.45 27.19
CA GLY A 146 12.16 3.90 26.67
C GLY A 146 12.22 5.43 26.58
N GLY A 147 13.39 6.00 26.88
CA GLY A 147 13.64 7.42 26.75
C GLY A 147 13.69 7.87 25.29
N ALA A 148 13.29 9.11 25.00
CA ALA A 148 13.41 9.65 23.64
C ALA A 148 14.88 9.84 23.24
N GLY A 149 15.21 9.64 21.96
CA GLY A 149 16.50 10.02 21.39
C GLY A 149 16.67 11.54 21.33
N GLY A 150 17.91 12.00 21.49
CA GLY A 150 18.25 13.42 21.39
C GLY A 150 18.18 13.92 19.95
N ALA A 151 17.84 15.20 19.75
CA ALA A 151 17.83 15.80 18.42
C ALA A 151 19.26 15.92 17.85
N GLY A 152 19.40 15.82 16.53
CA GLY A 152 20.64 16.12 15.83
C GLY A 152 20.97 17.61 15.89
N GLY A 153 22.26 17.93 15.88
CA GLY A 153 22.72 19.31 15.86
C GLY A 153 22.55 19.95 14.49
N ASP A 154 22.09 21.20 14.46
CA ASP A 154 21.98 21.98 13.23
C ASP A 154 23.36 22.22 12.61
N ALA A 155 23.44 22.36 11.29
CA ALA A 155 24.66 22.75 10.61
C ALA A 155 24.55 24.14 9.98
N THR A 156 25.70 24.83 9.92
CA THR A 156 25.88 26.11 9.22
C THR A 156 26.44 25.88 7.81
N ASP A 157 26.43 26.92 6.97
CA ASP A 157 26.76 26.86 5.54
C ASP A 157 28.02 26.01 5.26
N GLY A 158 27.85 24.96 4.46
CA GLY A 158 28.91 24.03 4.03
C GLY A 158 29.02 22.73 4.84
N GLY A 159 28.45 22.65 6.04
CA GLY A 159 28.42 21.42 6.87
C GLY A 159 27.10 20.66 6.78
N LYS A 160 27.10 19.33 6.86
CA LYS A 160 25.89 18.49 6.97
C LYS A 160 25.31 18.54 8.38
N ALA A 161 23.99 18.60 8.51
CA ALA A 161 23.37 18.55 9.83
C ALA A 161 23.47 17.16 10.47
N GLY A 162 23.50 17.13 11.80
CA GLY A 162 23.62 15.91 12.57
C GLY A 162 22.34 15.07 12.51
N GLY A 163 22.49 13.75 12.51
CA GLY A 163 21.34 12.85 12.63
C GLY A 163 20.74 12.89 14.04
N GLY A 164 19.44 12.62 14.16
CA GLY A 164 18.78 12.39 15.43
C GLY A 164 19.24 11.10 16.09
N GLY A 165 19.20 11.07 17.42
CA GLY A 165 19.51 9.89 18.23
C GLY A 165 18.39 8.86 18.20
N GLN A 166 18.73 7.59 18.36
CA GLN A 166 17.75 6.50 18.45
C GLN A 166 16.96 6.61 19.76
N GLY A 167 15.67 6.27 19.74
CA GLY A 167 14.87 6.09 20.96
C GLY A 167 15.30 4.87 21.78
N GLY A 168 15.16 4.94 23.10
CA GLY A 168 15.45 3.84 24.01
C GLY A 168 14.45 2.69 23.89
N VAL A 169 14.89 1.47 24.19
CA VAL A 169 13.99 0.31 24.19
C VAL A 169 13.09 0.35 25.41
N GLY A 170 11.81 0.00 25.26
CA GLY A 170 10.88 -0.16 26.38
C GLY A 170 11.30 -1.30 27.30
N GLY A 171 11.08 -1.14 28.59
CA GLY A 171 11.39 -2.14 29.60
C GLY A 171 10.46 -3.35 29.51
N GLN A 172 10.97 -4.52 29.88
CA GLN A 172 10.18 -5.75 29.92
C GLN A 172 9.14 -5.70 31.05
N GLY A 173 7.91 -6.15 30.77
CA GLY A 173 6.91 -6.43 31.81
C GLY A 173 7.23 -7.74 32.52
N ASN A 174 7.07 -7.80 33.84
CA ASN A 174 7.12 -9.08 34.56
C ASN A 174 5.78 -9.80 34.47
N ALA A 175 5.69 -11.05 34.96
CA ALA A 175 4.45 -11.84 34.97
C ALA A 175 3.21 -11.00 35.30
N GLY A 176 2.21 -11.00 34.43
CA GLY A 176 0.97 -10.21 34.54
C GLY A 176 1.05 -8.73 34.14
N GLY A 177 2.22 -8.19 33.83
CA GLY A 177 2.42 -6.79 33.44
C GLY A 177 2.87 -6.60 31.99
N SER A 178 2.35 -5.59 31.31
CA SER A 178 2.69 -5.32 29.91
C SER A 178 4.09 -4.73 29.75
N GLY A 179 4.66 -4.87 28.55
CA GLY A 179 5.93 -4.22 28.20
C GLY A 179 5.79 -2.69 28.11
N GLY A 180 6.87 -1.98 28.40
CA GLY A 180 6.94 -0.52 28.26
C GLY A 180 6.98 -0.08 26.79
N VAL A 181 6.57 1.14 26.50
CA VAL A 181 6.59 1.70 25.14
C VAL A 181 8.05 2.03 24.75
N GLY A 182 8.41 1.80 23.49
CA GLY A 182 9.70 2.23 22.96
C GLY A 182 9.78 3.76 22.85
N GLY A 183 10.95 4.33 23.12
CA GLY A 183 11.17 5.78 23.05
C GLY A 183 11.10 6.33 21.63
N HIS A 184 10.69 7.58 21.48
CA HIS A 184 10.70 8.24 20.17
C HIS A 184 12.13 8.49 19.67
N GLY A 185 12.36 8.36 18.36
CA GLY A 185 13.59 8.80 17.73
C GLY A 185 13.72 10.33 17.76
N GLY A 186 14.94 10.84 17.92
CA GLY A 186 15.21 12.27 17.88
C GLY A 186 15.06 12.84 16.47
N ALA A 187 14.65 14.11 16.35
CA ALA A 187 14.62 14.78 15.04
C ALA A 187 16.05 14.98 14.48
N GLY A 188 16.19 14.95 13.17
CA GLY A 188 17.43 15.35 12.50
C GLY A 188 17.66 16.86 12.59
N GLY A 189 18.92 17.28 12.63
CA GLY A 189 19.28 18.70 12.66
C GLY A 189 18.94 19.41 11.35
N ALA A 190 18.65 20.71 11.42
CA ALA A 190 18.43 21.54 10.25
C ALA A 190 19.76 21.96 9.59
N ALA A 191 19.77 22.12 8.28
CA ALA A 191 20.95 22.54 7.53
C ALA A 191 20.80 23.94 6.90
N ALA A 192 21.80 24.79 7.12
CA ALA A 192 21.97 26.06 6.41
C ALA A 192 22.69 25.88 5.05
N GLY A 193 22.32 26.67 4.04
CA GLY A 193 23.00 26.70 2.74
C GLY A 193 22.81 25.43 1.90
N SER A 194 23.79 25.09 1.07
CA SER A 194 23.72 23.95 0.11
C SER A 194 23.86 22.57 0.76
N SER A 195 23.70 22.48 2.07
CA SER A 195 23.96 21.29 2.86
C SER A 195 22.72 20.41 3.02
N GLN A 196 22.95 19.12 3.27
CA GLN A 196 21.88 18.16 3.52
C GLN A 196 21.37 18.24 4.96
N GLY A 197 20.05 18.23 5.15
CA GLY A 197 19.41 18.08 6.46
C GLY A 197 19.75 16.74 7.13
N GLY A 198 19.72 16.71 8.46
CA GLY A 198 20.06 15.53 9.26
C GLY A 198 18.99 14.46 9.14
N GLN A 199 19.37 13.19 9.15
CA GLN A 199 18.38 12.11 9.20
C GLN A 199 17.70 12.08 10.58
N GLY A 200 16.40 11.81 10.63
CA GLY A 200 15.71 11.50 11.88
C GLY A 200 16.22 10.20 12.52
N GLY A 201 16.22 10.14 13.85
CA GLY A 201 16.61 8.97 14.61
C GLY A 201 15.57 7.86 14.55
N GLN A 202 15.98 6.61 14.67
CA GLN A 202 15.06 5.48 14.72
C GLN A 202 14.28 5.47 16.05
N GLY A 203 13.00 5.08 16.01
CA GLY A 203 12.23 4.79 17.23
C GLY A 203 12.77 3.57 17.99
N GLY A 204 12.57 3.56 19.30
CA GLY A 204 12.93 2.45 20.16
C GLY A 204 11.96 1.28 20.03
N GLN A 205 12.44 0.05 20.23
CA GLN A 205 11.57 -1.12 20.26
C GLN A 205 10.70 -1.11 21.52
N GLY A 206 9.45 -1.58 21.43
CA GLY A 206 8.60 -1.81 22.58
C GLY A 206 9.08 -2.98 23.45
N GLY A 207 8.87 -2.88 24.76
CA GLY A 207 9.26 -3.92 25.71
C GLY A 207 8.43 -5.20 25.54
N GLN A 208 9.01 -6.35 25.87
CA GLN A 208 8.26 -7.62 25.89
C GLN A 208 7.25 -7.61 27.05
N GLY A 209 6.04 -8.13 26.83
CA GLY A 209 5.06 -8.38 27.90
C GLY A 209 5.50 -9.52 28.80
N GLY A 210 5.16 -9.48 30.08
CA GLY A 210 5.32 -10.64 30.95
C GLY A 210 4.26 -11.71 30.68
N SER A 211 4.38 -12.90 31.31
CA SER A 211 3.42 -14.00 31.16
C SER A 211 1.97 -13.52 31.31
N GLY A 212 1.10 -13.80 30.33
CA GLY A 212 -0.30 -13.35 30.34
C GLY A 212 -0.53 -11.87 29.96
N ALA A 213 0.50 -11.14 29.53
CA ALA A 213 0.43 -9.70 29.32
C ALA A 213 0.97 -9.24 27.96
N ASP A 214 0.50 -8.05 27.56
CA ASP A 214 0.75 -7.47 26.25
C ASP A 214 2.19 -6.98 26.07
N GLY A 215 2.68 -7.05 24.84
CA GLY A 215 3.89 -6.35 24.44
C GLY A 215 3.69 -4.83 24.39
N GLY A 216 4.75 -4.08 24.66
CA GLY A 216 4.76 -2.64 24.54
C GLY A 216 4.78 -2.18 23.09
N LYS A 217 4.26 -0.98 22.80
CA LYS A 217 4.30 -0.41 21.45
C LYS A 217 5.71 0.03 21.06
N GLY A 218 6.04 -0.06 19.79
CA GLY A 218 7.24 0.54 19.23
C GLY A 218 7.18 2.07 19.24
N GLY A 219 8.33 2.70 19.45
CA GLY A 219 8.46 4.16 19.40
C GLY A 219 8.40 4.68 17.97
N THR A 220 7.90 5.91 17.78
CA THR A 220 7.91 6.53 16.45
C THR A 220 9.33 6.92 16.03
N GLY A 221 9.62 6.87 14.74
CA GLY A 221 10.83 7.46 14.18
C GLY A 221 10.81 8.97 14.30
N GLY A 222 12.00 9.58 14.41
CA GLY A 222 12.16 11.02 14.43
C GLY A 222 12.04 11.63 13.04
N ASP A 223 11.62 12.88 12.96
CA ASP A 223 11.49 13.58 11.67
C ASP A 223 12.87 13.92 11.09
N GLY A 224 12.92 13.95 9.76
CA GLY A 224 14.09 14.42 9.03
C GLY A 224 14.28 15.92 9.18
N GLY A 225 15.54 16.35 9.28
CA GLY A 225 15.90 17.75 9.38
C GLY A 225 15.61 18.52 8.09
N ALA A 226 15.12 19.76 8.24
CA ALA A 226 14.92 20.65 7.11
C ALA A 226 16.26 21.10 6.50
N SER A 227 16.24 21.57 5.25
CA SER A 227 17.39 22.24 4.62
C SER A 227 16.98 23.57 4.02
N THR A 228 17.85 24.59 4.10
CA THR A 228 17.56 25.95 3.58
C THR A 228 18.01 26.18 2.13
N SER A 229 18.91 25.38 1.56
CA SER A 229 19.28 25.43 0.12
C SER A 229 19.84 24.09 -0.41
N GLY A 230 19.48 22.96 0.20
CA GLY A 230 19.91 21.62 -0.19
C GLY A 230 18.82 20.55 0.04
N ASN A 231 19.18 19.28 -0.15
CA ASN A 231 18.23 18.19 0.10
C ASN A 231 17.91 18.08 1.59
N ALA A 232 16.64 17.90 1.92
CA ALA A 232 16.25 17.69 3.29
C ALA A 232 16.63 16.27 3.78
N GLY A 233 16.67 16.11 5.11
CA GLY A 233 16.98 14.85 5.75
C GLY A 233 15.83 13.86 5.65
N ALA A 234 16.14 12.57 5.57
CA ALA A 234 15.11 11.53 5.62
C ALA A 234 14.56 11.37 7.05
N GLY A 235 13.30 10.97 7.18
CA GLY A 235 12.71 10.55 8.45
C GLY A 235 13.36 9.27 8.98
N GLY A 236 13.35 9.10 10.29
CA GLY A 236 13.81 7.89 10.96
C GLY A 236 12.78 6.76 10.88
N ALA A 237 13.22 5.51 10.91
CA ALA A 237 12.29 4.38 10.94
C ALA A 237 11.58 4.28 12.31
N GLY A 238 10.35 3.78 12.32
CA GLY A 238 9.65 3.40 13.53
C GLY A 238 10.30 2.20 14.22
N GLY A 239 10.13 2.10 15.54
CA GLY A 239 10.57 0.95 16.33
C GLY A 239 9.60 -0.21 16.20
N SER A 240 10.08 -1.44 16.33
CA SER A 240 9.20 -2.61 16.36
C SER A 240 8.37 -2.66 17.65
N GLY A 241 7.17 -3.23 17.55
CA GLY A 241 6.39 -3.60 18.72
C GLY A 241 7.08 -4.70 19.54
N GLY A 242 6.81 -4.71 20.84
CA GLY A 242 7.25 -5.76 21.75
C GLY A 242 6.39 -7.01 21.61
N ASN A 243 6.97 -8.17 21.86
CA ASN A 243 6.23 -9.43 21.81
C ASN A 243 5.32 -9.56 23.04
N GLY A 244 4.10 -10.06 22.83
CA GLY A 244 3.25 -10.56 23.91
C GLY A 244 3.78 -11.90 24.42
N SER A 245 3.45 -12.23 25.68
CA SER A 245 3.64 -13.59 26.20
C SER A 245 2.41 -14.47 25.88
N ASP A 246 2.38 -15.71 26.38
CA ASP A 246 1.21 -16.60 26.29
C ASP A 246 -0.05 -15.85 26.76
N ASP A 247 -1.11 -15.89 25.96
CA ASP A 247 -2.39 -15.17 26.06
C ASP A 247 -2.33 -13.63 25.94
N GLY A 248 -1.12 -13.03 25.90
CA GLY A 248 -0.92 -11.59 25.74
C GLY A 248 -0.87 -11.16 24.27
N THR A 249 -1.32 -9.93 23.99
CA THR A 249 -1.26 -9.36 22.64
C THR A 249 0.14 -8.85 22.29
N GLY A 250 0.53 -8.94 21.03
CA GLY A 250 1.74 -8.28 20.54
C GLY A 250 1.55 -6.77 20.50
N GLY A 251 2.59 -6.00 20.82
CA GLY A 251 2.54 -4.54 20.75
C GLY A 251 2.57 -4.03 19.30
N ASP A 252 1.92 -2.90 19.02
CA ASP A 252 1.96 -2.30 17.69
C ASP A 252 3.36 -1.81 17.33
N GLY A 253 3.70 -1.85 16.04
CA GLY A 253 4.88 -1.18 15.50
C GLY A 253 4.73 0.34 15.53
N GLY A 254 5.85 1.04 15.71
CA GLY A 254 5.91 2.50 15.72
C GLY A 254 5.82 3.09 14.31
N HIS A 255 5.27 4.30 14.20
CA HIS A 255 5.21 5.02 12.92
C HIS A 255 6.59 5.48 12.46
N GLY A 256 6.82 5.47 11.15
CA GLY A 256 7.99 6.12 10.55
C GLY A 256 7.93 7.64 10.67
N GLY A 257 9.09 8.28 10.84
CA GLY A 257 9.22 9.74 10.91
C GLY A 257 8.98 10.41 9.56
N VAL A 258 8.53 11.66 9.58
CA VAL A 258 8.28 12.44 8.36
C VAL A 258 9.60 12.88 7.75
N GLY A 259 9.72 12.83 6.42
CA GLY A 259 10.86 13.39 5.70
C GLY A 259 10.93 14.91 5.85
N GLY A 260 12.14 15.45 6.00
CA GLY A 260 12.33 16.89 6.18
C GLY A 260 11.86 17.70 4.96
N ALA A 261 11.40 18.92 5.21
CA ALA A 261 11.08 19.86 4.14
C ALA A 261 12.35 20.49 3.56
N ALA A 262 12.43 20.58 2.23
CA ALA A 262 13.49 21.34 1.58
C ALA A 262 13.12 22.82 1.44
N SER A 263 14.15 23.67 1.31
CA SER A 263 14.02 25.08 0.92
C SER A 263 14.94 25.35 -0.28
N ALA A 264 14.57 26.34 -1.09
CA ALA A 264 15.18 26.79 -2.36
C ALA A 264 15.98 25.72 -3.16
N GLY A 265 15.36 25.09 -4.18
CA GLY A 265 16.03 24.22 -5.14
C GLY A 265 16.34 22.78 -4.67
N GLY A 266 16.15 22.47 -3.39
CA GLY A 266 16.37 21.14 -2.83
C GLY A 266 15.17 20.18 -2.94
N ASN A 267 15.48 18.88 -2.95
CA ASN A 267 14.47 17.82 -2.88
C ASN A 267 14.02 17.56 -1.44
N GLY A 268 12.74 17.26 -1.28
CA GLY A 268 12.18 16.84 0.02
C GLY A 268 12.79 15.53 0.51
N GLY A 269 12.85 15.37 1.84
CA GLY A 269 13.40 14.17 2.48
C GLY A 269 12.48 12.97 2.30
N MET A 270 13.01 11.75 2.24
CA MET A 270 12.17 10.55 2.24
C MET A 270 11.53 10.35 3.61
N GLY A 271 10.30 9.84 3.64
CA GLY A 271 9.67 9.39 4.88
C GLY A 271 10.34 8.12 5.43
N GLY A 272 10.30 7.96 6.76
CA GLY A 272 10.82 6.78 7.45
C GLY A 272 9.91 5.56 7.29
N GLN A 273 10.48 4.36 7.36
CA GLN A 273 9.68 3.12 7.34
C GLN A 273 8.92 2.93 8.67
N GLY A 274 7.72 2.37 8.62
CA GLY A 274 7.00 1.93 9.80
C GLY A 274 7.63 0.70 10.44
N GLY A 275 7.50 0.56 11.76
CA GLY A 275 8.01 -0.57 12.53
C GLY A 275 7.13 -1.81 12.39
N SER A 276 7.70 -3.00 12.54
CA SER A 276 6.91 -4.24 12.56
C SER A 276 6.07 -4.36 13.83
N GLY A 277 4.89 -4.98 13.74
CA GLY A 277 4.11 -5.37 14.90
C GLY A 277 4.77 -6.51 15.68
N GLY A 278 4.48 -6.59 16.98
CA GLY A 278 4.96 -7.63 17.88
C GLY A 278 4.21 -8.95 17.70
N THR A 279 4.88 -10.07 17.93
CA THR A 279 4.25 -11.40 17.85
C THR A 279 3.52 -11.77 19.14
N SER A 280 2.52 -12.64 19.05
CA SER A 280 1.95 -13.34 20.23
C SER A 280 2.30 -14.83 20.15
N THR A 281 2.74 -15.43 21.27
CA THR A 281 3.27 -16.81 21.28
C THR A 281 2.17 -17.87 21.38
N VAL A 282 1.06 -17.60 22.08
CA VAL A 282 -0.09 -18.52 22.26
C VAL A 282 -1.36 -17.70 22.46
N GLY A 283 -2.43 -17.96 21.69
CA GLY A 283 -3.80 -17.47 21.95
C GLY A 283 -4.07 -15.96 21.80
N GLY A 284 -3.06 -15.09 21.87
CA GLY A 284 -3.22 -13.64 21.80
C GLY A 284 -3.19 -13.06 20.37
N GLN A 285 -3.79 -11.88 20.21
CA GLN A 285 -3.74 -11.10 18.96
C GLN A 285 -2.36 -10.49 18.76
N ALA A 286 -1.78 -10.61 17.57
CA ALA A 286 -0.51 -9.97 17.25
C ALA A 286 -0.67 -8.47 16.96
N GLY A 287 0.40 -7.72 17.19
CA GLY A 287 0.40 -6.26 17.02
C GLY A 287 0.34 -5.85 15.55
N ALA A 288 -0.28 -4.70 15.27
CA ALA A 288 -0.28 -4.15 13.91
C ALA A 288 1.11 -3.62 13.53
N GLY A 289 1.43 -3.63 12.24
CA GLY A 289 2.57 -2.90 11.71
C GLY A 289 2.33 -1.39 11.79
N GLY A 290 3.38 -0.62 12.06
CA GLY A 290 3.29 0.84 12.10
C GLY A 290 3.22 1.44 10.70
N ASP A 291 2.57 2.59 10.54
CA ASP A 291 2.51 3.26 9.23
C ASP A 291 3.87 3.86 8.83
N GLY A 292 4.11 3.91 7.52
CA GLY A 292 5.25 4.63 6.95
C GLY A 292 5.09 6.15 7.10
N GLY A 293 6.22 6.84 7.29
CA GLY A 293 6.26 8.28 7.39
C GLY A 293 6.02 8.96 6.04
N ASN A 294 5.44 10.16 6.05
CA ASN A 294 5.23 10.92 4.82
C ASN A 294 6.55 11.46 4.26
N GLY A 295 6.65 11.55 2.94
CA GLY A 295 7.74 12.25 2.28
C GLY A 295 7.68 13.75 2.50
N GLY A 296 8.86 14.38 2.60
CA GLY A 296 9.01 15.80 2.79
C GLY A 296 8.64 16.58 1.53
N ALA A 297 8.09 17.78 1.72
CA ALA A 297 7.82 18.69 0.62
C ALA A 297 9.13 19.26 0.06
N ALA A 298 9.15 19.48 -1.25
CA ALA A 298 10.23 20.15 -1.93
C ALA A 298 10.02 21.67 -2.00
N ALA A 299 11.10 22.39 -2.30
CA ALA A 299 11.04 23.82 -2.59
C ALA A 299 11.29 24.11 -4.07
N ASN A 300 11.14 25.37 -4.46
CA ASN A 300 11.28 25.94 -5.81
C ASN A 300 12.03 25.04 -6.84
N GLY A 301 11.29 24.32 -7.68
CA GLY A 301 11.81 23.44 -8.75
C GLY A 301 12.33 22.05 -8.33
N GLY A 302 12.43 21.75 -7.04
CA GLY A 302 12.87 20.45 -6.51
C GLY A 302 11.75 19.42 -6.41
N ASN A 303 12.12 18.13 -6.37
CA ASN A 303 11.17 17.02 -6.32
C ASN A 303 10.78 16.66 -4.88
N GLY A 304 9.50 16.34 -4.69
CA GLY A 304 8.97 15.88 -3.40
C GLY A 304 9.64 14.59 -2.96
N GLY A 305 9.80 14.41 -1.64
CA GLY A 305 10.36 13.19 -1.07
C GLY A 305 9.40 12.01 -1.20
N ALA A 306 9.92 10.79 -1.36
CA ALA A 306 9.07 9.59 -1.36
C ALA A 306 8.50 9.32 0.05
N GLY A 307 7.30 8.75 0.11
CA GLY A 307 6.73 8.22 1.35
C GLY A 307 7.45 6.95 1.80
N GLY A 308 7.51 6.73 3.11
CA GLY A 308 8.07 5.52 3.71
C GLY A 308 7.14 4.31 3.58
N ALA A 309 7.71 3.11 3.55
CA ALA A 309 6.90 1.89 3.53
C ALA A 309 6.23 1.64 4.89
N GLY A 310 5.03 1.06 4.89
CA GLY A 310 4.37 0.56 6.09
C GLY A 310 5.07 -0.67 6.67
N GLY A 311 4.98 -0.84 7.98
CA GLY A 311 5.55 -1.96 8.71
C GLY A 311 4.73 -3.24 8.55
N THR A 312 5.36 -4.40 8.70
CA THR A 312 4.67 -5.69 8.64
C THR A 312 3.85 -5.92 9.92
N GLY A 313 2.67 -6.53 9.78
CA GLY A 313 1.89 -7.01 10.92
C GLY A 313 2.61 -8.12 11.68
N GLY A 314 2.36 -8.24 12.98
CA GLY A 314 2.91 -9.30 13.81
C GLY A 314 2.25 -10.66 13.53
N ASN A 315 2.98 -11.74 13.77
CA ASN A 315 2.46 -13.10 13.67
C ASN A 315 1.70 -13.50 14.94
N GLY A 316 0.52 -14.09 14.76
CA GLY A 316 -0.28 -14.70 15.84
C GLY A 316 0.24 -16.08 16.23
N GLY A 317 -0.23 -16.61 17.36
CA GLY A 317 0.21 -17.93 17.87
C GLY A 317 -0.30 -19.11 17.04
N ASP A 318 0.55 -20.13 16.85
CA ASP A 318 0.32 -21.27 15.95
C ASP A 318 -0.67 -22.34 16.48
N TYR A 319 -1.05 -22.30 17.77
CA TYR A 319 -1.79 -23.40 18.40
C TYR A 319 -3.25 -23.08 18.73
N GLY A 320 -4.15 -23.81 18.08
CA GLY A 320 -5.28 -24.48 18.72
C GLY A 320 -6.53 -23.68 19.06
N VAL A 321 -6.53 -22.33 19.06
CA VAL A 321 -7.73 -21.44 19.03
C VAL A 321 -7.38 -19.94 19.32
N PHE A 322 -7.91 -19.01 18.50
CA PHE A 322 -8.12 -17.53 18.66
C PHE A 322 -6.98 -16.48 18.63
N GLY A 323 -5.72 -16.78 18.28
CA GLY A 323 -4.76 -15.69 18.00
C GLY A 323 -4.96 -15.07 16.61
N SER A 324 -5.40 -13.82 16.48
CA SER A 324 -5.49 -13.13 15.17
C SER A 324 -4.14 -12.50 14.77
N ALA A 325 -3.81 -12.56 13.48
CA ALA A 325 -2.62 -11.90 12.96
C ALA A 325 -2.77 -10.37 12.98
N GLY A 326 -1.65 -9.68 13.15
CA GLY A 326 -1.58 -8.23 13.05
C GLY A 326 -1.78 -7.78 11.61
N SER A 327 -2.47 -6.66 11.41
CA SER A 327 -2.54 -6.03 10.09
C SER A 327 -1.21 -5.37 9.72
N GLY A 328 -0.90 -5.33 8.42
CA GLY A 328 0.21 -4.50 7.91
C GLY A 328 -0.10 -3.00 8.03
N GLY A 329 0.92 -2.18 8.27
CA GLY A 329 0.80 -0.72 8.34
C GLY A 329 0.62 -0.08 6.96
N ALA A 330 -0.01 1.08 6.89
CA ALA A 330 -0.15 1.82 5.63
C ALA A 330 1.18 2.40 5.16
N GLY A 331 1.37 2.51 3.84
CA GLY A 331 2.46 3.27 3.25
C GLY A 331 2.27 4.78 3.43
N GLY A 332 3.36 5.51 3.68
CA GLY A 332 3.33 6.96 3.81
C GLY A 332 3.06 7.67 2.49
N ALA A 333 2.46 8.85 2.53
CA ALA A 333 2.21 9.65 1.33
C ALA A 333 3.52 10.26 0.79
N GLY A 334 3.62 10.41 -0.53
CA GLY A 334 4.69 11.15 -1.18
C GLY A 334 4.57 12.67 -0.93
N GLY A 335 5.72 13.34 -0.85
CA GLY A 335 5.81 14.79 -0.67
C GLY A 335 5.46 15.56 -1.94
N ASN A 336 5.02 16.81 -1.79
CA ASN A 336 4.70 17.66 -2.95
C ASN A 336 5.98 18.20 -3.61
N GLY A 337 5.94 18.30 -4.95
CA GLY A 337 6.97 18.95 -5.75
C GLY A 337 6.97 20.47 -5.62
N GLY A 338 8.14 21.07 -5.87
CA GLY A 338 8.39 22.49 -5.66
C GLY A 338 7.78 23.40 -6.73
N ILE A 339 7.16 24.50 -6.30
CA ILE A 339 6.55 25.51 -7.18
C ILE A 339 7.61 26.49 -7.69
N VAL A 340 7.64 26.75 -9.00
CA VAL A 340 8.46 27.81 -9.61
C VAL A 340 7.64 29.07 -9.89
N THR A 341 8.06 30.20 -9.31
CA THR A 341 7.44 31.52 -9.53
C THR A 341 8.40 32.45 -10.29
N GLY A 342 7.99 32.94 -11.47
CA GLY A 342 8.76 33.89 -12.30
C GLY A 342 8.68 33.62 -13.82
N SER A 343 8.96 34.63 -14.65
CA SER A 343 8.86 34.59 -16.13
C SER A 343 9.94 33.76 -16.86
N GLY A 344 10.67 32.90 -16.14
CA GLY A 344 11.66 32.01 -16.76
C GLY A 344 11.02 30.70 -17.24
N ASN A 345 11.67 30.00 -18.18
CA ASN A 345 11.26 28.68 -18.69
C ASN A 345 11.43 27.54 -17.65
N GLY A 346 11.10 27.78 -16.37
CA GLY A 346 11.29 26.82 -15.29
C GLY A 346 10.26 25.68 -15.32
N HIS A 347 10.73 24.47 -15.01
CA HIS A 347 9.89 23.30 -14.76
C HIS A 347 9.55 23.20 -13.27
N GLY A 348 8.30 22.89 -12.96
CA GLY A 348 7.89 22.57 -11.59
C GLY A 348 8.49 21.23 -11.18
N GLY A 349 8.78 21.07 -9.89
CA GLY A 349 9.32 19.80 -9.40
C GLY A 349 8.27 18.69 -9.41
N ASP A 350 8.69 17.45 -9.60
CA ASP A 350 7.78 16.31 -9.57
C ASP A 350 7.32 16.01 -8.13
N GLY A 351 6.10 15.49 -8.00
CA GLY A 351 5.63 14.92 -6.74
C GLY A 351 6.38 13.65 -6.37
N GLY A 352 6.59 13.42 -5.07
CA GLY A 352 7.19 12.18 -4.57
C GLY A 352 6.24 11.00 -4.70
N ASN A 353 6.78 9.79 -4.87
CA ASN A 353 5.96 8.57 -4.90
C ASN A 353 5.44 8.22 -3.50
N GLY A 354 4.25 7.64 -3.43
CA GLY A 354 3.73 7.04 -2.19
C GLY A 354 4.50 5.79 -1.79
N GLY A 355 4.58 5.53 -0.49
CA GLY A 355 5.22 4.34 0.08
C GLY A 355 4.37 3.08 -0.11
N ALA A 356 5.01 1.91 -0.12
CA ALA A 356 4.29 0.63 -0.19
C ALA A 356 3.57 0.34 1.14
N GLY A 357 2.42 -0.32 1.08
CA GLY A 357 1.73 -0.87 2.25
C GLY A 357 2.47 -2.07 2.84
N GLY A 358 2.37 -2.25 4.15
CA GLY A 358 2.96 -3.37 4.89
C GLY A 358 2.23 -4.69 4.66
N GLN A 359 2.96 -5.79 4.77
CA GLN A 359 2.37 -7.13 4.70
C GLN A 359 1.56 -7.45 5.96
N GLY A 360 0.44 -8.15 5.83
CA GLY A 360 -0.29 -8.70 6.97
C GLY A 360 0.44 -9.86 7.64
N GLY A 361 0.24 -10.04 8.95
CA GLY A 361 0.87 -11.11 9.73
C GLY A 361 0.33 -12.51 9.40
N ILE A 362 1.00 -13.53 9.91
CA ILE A 362 0.60 -14.94 9.78
C ILE A 362 -0.16 -15.38 11.03
N ALA A 363 -1.30 -16.03 10.88
CA ALA A 363 -2.11 -16.64 11.93
C ALA A 363 -3.11 -17.63 11.28
N PRO A 364 -3.99 -18.33 12.02
CA PRO A 364 -5.06 -19.14 11.43
C PRO A 364 -5.77 -18.41 10.30
N ASP A 365 -6.42 -17.28 10.59
CA ASP A 365 -6.77 -16.33 9.53
C ASP A 365 -5.67 -15.27 9.43
N GLY A 366 -5.07 -15.12 8.24
CA GLY A 366 -3.97 -14.19 8.03
C GLY A 366 -4.34 -12.72 8.30
N GLY A 367 -3.38 -11.86 8.61
CA GLY A 367 -3.64 -10.44 8.88
C GLY A 367 -3.96 -9.65 7.61
N ALA A 368 -4.84 -8.66 7.67
CA ALA A 368 -5.08 -7.79 6.52
C ALA A 368 -3.79 -7.03 6.13
N ALA A 369 -3.56 -6.82 4.83
CA ALA A 369 -2.43 -6.01 4.40
C ALA A 369 -2.68 -4.51 4.54
N GLY A 370 -1.60 -3.74 4.65
CA GLY A 370 -1.65 -2.28 4.60
C GLY A 370 -1.88 -1.75 3.19
N SER A 371 -2.55 -0.61 3.07
CA SER A 371 -2.70 0.10 1.80
C SER A 371 -1.42 0.83 1.39
N GLY A 372 -1.20 0.98 0.08
CA GLY A 372 -0.15 1.86 -0.45
C GLY A 372 -0.47 3.34 -0.20
N GLY A 373 0.56 4.15 -0.01
CA GLY A 373 0.46 5.59 0.20
C GLY A 373 0.13 6.34 -1.09
N ALA A 374 -0.51 7.50 -0.97
CA ALA A 374 -0.79 8.35 -2.13
C ALA A 374 0.48 9.00 -2.69
N GLY A 375 0.53 9.22 -4.01
CA GLY A 375 1.57 10.03 -4.64
C GLY A 375 1.40 11.52 -4.34
N GLY A 376 2.51 12.24 -4.26
CA GLY A 376 2.56 13.68 -4.04
C GLY A 376 2.15 14.47 -5.28
N ARG A 377 1.69 15.72 -5.08
CA ARG A 377 1.32 16.59 -6.20
C ARG A 377 2.57 17.17 -6.88
N GLY A 378 2.55 17.30 -8.20
CA GLY A 378 3.55 18.04 -8.97
C GLY A 378 3.53 19.56 -8.68
N GLY A 379 4.67 20.21 -8.79
CA GLY A 379 4.84 21.63 -8.59
C GLY A 379 4.31 22.47 -9.75
N ALA A 380 3.71 23.62 -9.47
CA ALA A 380 3.29 24.56 -10.51
C ALA A 380 4.47 25.35 -11.08
N ALA A 381 4.49 25.62 -12.38
CA ALA A 381 5.51 26.45 -13.04
C ALA A 381 5.06 26.85 -14.46
N VAL A 382 5.96 27.38 -15.30
CA VAL A 382 5.65 27.59 -16.73
C VAL A 382 5.35 26.25 -17.39
N SER A 383 6.17 25.23 -17.11
CA SER A 383 5.83 23.83 -17.37
C SER A 383 5.64 23.09 -16.05
N GLY A 384 4.42 22.62 -15.78
CA GLY A 384 4.07 21.97 -14.52
C GLY A 384 4.83 20.66 -14.31
N GLY A 385 5.17 20.35 -13.06
CA GLY A 385 5.78 19.06 -12.69
C GLY A 385 4.77 17.91 -12.72
N ASN A 386 5.24 16.68 -12.86
CA ASN A 386 4.38 15.51 -12.85
C ASN A 386 3.88 15.19 -11.44
N GLY A 387 2.71 14.58 -11.33
CA GLY A 387 2.26 13.96 -10.09
C GLY A 387 3.09 12.71 -9.77
N GLY A 388 3.36 12.46 -8.49
CA GLY A 388 4.02 11.24 -8.05
C GLY A 388 3.11 10.02 -8.19
N ASN A 389 3.67 8.83 -8.36
CA ASN A 389 2.88 7.60 -8.45
C ASN A 389 2.35 7.19 -7.07
N GLY A 390 1.19 6.56 -7.03
CA GLY A 390 0.69 5.89 -5.83
C GLY A 390 1.54 4.67 -5.47
N GLY A 391 1.66 4.40 -4.16
CA GLY A 391 2.39 3.24 -3.65
C GLY A 391 1.63 1.93 -3.87
N GLN A 392 2.35 0.81 -3.93
CA GLN A 392 1.75 -0.51 -4.04
C GLN A 392 1.05 -0.90 -2.72
N GLY A 393 -0.10 -1.58 -2.80
CA GLY A 393 -0.71 -2.22 -1.62
C GLY A 393 0.10 -3.41 -1.10
N GLY A 394 0.06 -3.65 0.20
CA GLY A 394 0.78 -4.77 0.83
C GLY A 394 0.18 -6.14 0.49
N GLN A 395 0.94 -7.21 0.67
CA GLN A 395 0.42 -8.57 0.52
C GLN A 395 -0.43 -8.98 1.75
N GLY A 396 -1.57 -9.62 1.50
CA GLY A 396 -2.43 -10.18 2.56
C GLY A 396 -1.71 -11.28 3.35
N GLY A 397 -2.07 -11.45 4.61
CA GLY A 397 -1.48 -12.46 5.47
C GLY A 397 -1.84 -13.89 5.00
N THR A 398 -0.87 -14.79 5.07
CA THR A 398 -1.06 -16.22 4.80
C THR A 398 -1.80 -16.88 5.96
N GLY A 399 -2.80 -17.72 5.64
CA GLY A 399 -3.50 -18.53 6.64
C GLY A 399 -2.62 -19.69 7.12
N SER A 400 -2.71 -20.05 8.41
CA SER A 400 -1.90 -21.13 8.97
C SER A 400 -2.40 -22.51 8.53
N ASN A 401 -1.49 -23.48 8.47
CA ASN A 401 -1.84 -24.87 8.20
C ASN A 401 -2.73 -25.44 9.33
N GLY A 402 -3.58 -26.42 8.99
CA GLY A 402 -4.33 -27.18 10.00
C GLY A 402 -3.37 -27.97 10.92
N SER A 403 -3.61 -27.93 12.23
CA SER A 403 -2.83 -28.70 13.20
C SER A 403 -3.29 -30.17 13.26
N ASP A 404 -2.36 -31.09 13.55
CA ASP A 404 -2.58 -32.52 13.87
C ASP A 404 -3.44 -32.66 15.16
N SER A 405 -4.71 -32.30 15.08
CA SER A 405 -5.70 -32.49 16.13
C SER A 405 -6.60 -33.62 15.71
N SER A 406 -6.87 -34.59 16.60
CA SER A 406 -7.77 -35.72 16.37
C SER A 406 -9.21 -35.35 15.97
N ASN A 407 -9.55 -34.06 15.89
CA ASN A 407 -10.85 -33.51 15.54
C ASN A 407 -10.90 -32.79 14.16
N GLY A 408 -9.79 -32.70 13.42
CA GLY A 408 -9.77 -32.19 12.04
C GLY A 408 -10.07 -30.68 11.92
N ASP A 409 -9.26 -29.84 12.57
CA ASP A 409 -9.41 -28.39 12.48
C ASP A 409 -9.23 -27.91 11.02
N SER A 410 -10.04 -26.94 10.59
CA SER A 410 -9.95 -26.37 9.24
C SER A 410 -8.68 -25.53 9.12
N ALA A 411 -7.95 -25.68 8.02
CA ALA A 411 -6.84 -24.78 7.73
C ALA A 411 -7.40 -23.38 7.45
N GLY A 412 -6.70 -22.35 7.92
CA GLY A 412 -7.27 -21.01 7.87
C GLY A 412 -7.02 -20.29 6.54
N ASN A 413 -7.80 -19.24 6.30
CA ASN A 413 -7.84 -18.60 4.99
C ASN A 413 -6.73 -17.56 4.86
N GLY A 414 -6.24 -17.39 3.63
CA GLY A 414 -5.49 -16.19 3.27
C GLY A 414 -6.40 -14.97 3.24
N THR A 415 -5.86 -13.80 3.55
CA THR A 415 -6.67 -12.56 3.60
C THR A 415 -6.38 -11.60 2.46
N ILE A 416 -7.18 -10.54 2.38
CA ILE A 416 -7.21 -9.63 1.23
C ILE A 416 -5.89 -8.84 1.15
N GLY A 417 -5.35 -8.72 -0.06
CA GLY A 417 -4.24 -7.83 -0.35
C GLY A 417 -4.61 -6.36 -0.18
N GLY A 418 -3.64 -5.52 0.17
CA GLY A 418 -3.87 -4.10 0.41
C GLY A 418 -4.24 -3.35 -0.86
N ASN A 419 -5.01 -2.28 -0.74
CA ASN A 419 -5.29 -1.44 -1.91
C ASN A 419 -4.05 -0.66 -2.34
N GLY A 420 -3.88 -0.47 -3.65
CA GLY A 420 -2.88 0.46 -4.19
C GLY A 420 -3.23 1.90 -3.85
N GLY A 421 -2.21 2.72 -3.62
CA GLY A 421 -2.37 4.15 -3.34
C GLY A 421 -2.77 4.94 -4.59
N ASN A 422 -3.42 6.08 -4.43
CA ASN A 422 -3.80 6.92 -5.56
C ASN A 422 -2.59 7.68 -6.13
N GLY A 423 -2.58 7.89 -7.44
CA GLY A 423 -1.61 8.76 -8.10
C GLY A 423 -1.79 10.21 -7.69
N GLY A 424 -0.68 10.94 -7.60
CA GLY A 424 -0.66 12.37 -7.32
C GLY A 424 -1.15 13.19 -8.51
N ALA A 425 -1.82 14.30 -8.24
CA ALA A 425 -2.20 15.24 -9.29
C ALA A 425 -0.97 15.92 -9.90
N ALA A 426 -1.03 16.27 -11.18
CA ALA A 426 0.01 17.06 -11.83
C ALA A 426 0.08 18.50 -11.29
N GLY A 427 1.21 19.15 -11.54
CA GLY A 427 1.40 20.59 -11.37
C GLY A 427 0.72 21.39 -12.48
N THR A 428 0.19 22.56 -12.13
CA THR A 428 -0.45 23.48 -13.08
C THR A 428 0.60 24.24 -13.90
N ALA A 429 0.31 24.44 -15.19
CA ALA A 429 1.12 25.30 -16.06
C ALA A 429 0.68 26.78 -15.93
N THR A 430 1.63 27.69 -16.06
CA THR A 430 1.42 29.14 -16.06
C THR A 430 1.99 29.74 -17.35
N GLY A 431 1.38 30.80 -17.89
CA GLY A 431 1.95 31.54 -19.03
C GLY A 431 2.02 30.80 -20.37
N GLY A 432 1.21 29.75 -20.59
CA GLY A 432 1.14 29.05 -21.89
C GLY A 432 2.16 27.91 -22.08
N GLY A 433 2.79 27.40 -21.02
CA GLY A 433 3.60 26.17 -21.11
C GLY A 433 2.78 24.88 -20.93
N HIS A 434 3.47 23.73 -21.02
CA HIS A 434 2.86 22.39 -20.92
C HIS A 434 2.61 22.01 -19.46
N ALA A 435 1.39 21.56 -19.15
CA ALA A 435 1.09 20.99 -17.84
C ALA A 435 1.84 19.66 -17.61
N GLY A 436 2.00 19.28 -16.34
CA GLY A 436 2.52 17.96 -16.01
C GLY A 436 1.48 16.85 -16.25
N ALA A 437 1.95 15.61 -16.32
CA ALA A 437 1.09 14.44 -16.30
C ALA A 437 0.66 14.09 -14.86
N GLY A 438 -0.55 13.55 -14.70
CA GLY A 438 -0.96 12.98 -13.42
C GLY A 438 -0.17 11.70 -13.13
N GLY A 439 0.12 11.44 -11.86
CA GLY A 439 0.80 10.21 -11.44
C GLY A 439 -0.07 8.98 -11.65
N THR A 440 0.53 7.82 -11.87
CA THR A 440 -0.24 6.58 -11.99
C THR A 440 -0.74 6.10 -10.64
N GLY A 441 -1.91 5.46 -10.60
CA GLY A 441 -2.36 4.73 -9.42
C GLY A 441 -1.43 3.56 -9.10
N GLY A 442 -1.26 3.26 -7.81
CA GLY A 442 -0.46 2.14 -7.34
C GLY A 442 -1.14 0.80 -7.62
N GLN A 443 -0.34 -0.26 -7.76
CA GLN A 443 -0.90 -1.61 -7.93
C GLN A 443 -1.52 -2.10 -6.62
N GLY A 444 -2.64 -2.82 -6.70
CA GLY A 444 -3.19 -3.56 -5.57
C GLY A 444 -2.24 -4.67 -5.10
N GLY A 445 -2.23 -4.93 -3.80
CA GLY A 445 -1.44 -5.98 -3.19
C GLY A 445 -1.96 -7.38 -3.51
N THR A 446 -1.11 -8.40 -3.42
CA THR A 446 -1.54 -9.78 -3.63
C THR A 446 -2.36 -10.27 -2.44
N GLY A 447 -3.37 -11.11 -2.67
CA GLY A 447 -4.04 -11.82 -1.59
C GLY A 447 -3.08 -12.77 -0.87
N GLY A 448 -3.35 -13.05 0.40
CA GLY A 448 -2.61 -14.03 1.19
C GLY A 448 -2.92 -15.46 0.73
N ASP A 449 -1.98 -16.38 0.92
CA ASP A 449 -2.21 -17.78 0.56
C ASP A 449 -3.06 -18.49 1.62
N GLY A 450 -3.85 -19.48 1.22
CA GLY A 450 -4.60 -20.31 2.14
C GLY A 450 -3.74 -21.38 2.81
N GLY A 451 -4.05 -21.72 4.06
CA GLY A 451 -3.34 -22.77 4.81
C GLY A 451 -3.56 -24.17 4.23
N ASN A 452 -2.55 -25.03 4.34
CA ASN A 452 -2.66 -26.44 3.94
C ASN A 452 -3.47 -27.25 4.95
N GLY A 453 -4.28 -28.21 4.47
CA GLY A 453 -5.02 -29.14 5.32
C GLY A 453 -4.13 -30.22 5.94
N ASP A 454 -4.60 -30.86 7.01
CA ASP A 454 -3.87 -31.89 7.77
C ASP A 454 -3.64 -33.18 6.95
N SER A 455 -2.48 -33.82 7.16
CA SER A 455 -2.00 -35.06 6.57
C SER A 455 -2.46 -36.35 7.28
N THR A 456 -2.96 -36.32 8.52
CA THR A 456 -3.31 -37.55 9.26
C THR A 456 -4.81 -37.88 9.29
N ALA A 457 -5.27 -38.63 8.28
CA ALA A 457 -6.50 -39.44 8.25
C ALA A 457 -7.88 -38.77 8.57
N GLY A 458 -7.95 -37.46 8.80
CA GLY A 458 -9.18 -36.69 9.01
C GLY A 458 -9.41 -35.60 7.96
N THR A 459 -10.64 -35.47 7.48
CA THR A 459 -11.09 -34.59 6.39
C THR A 459 -11.17 -33.11 6.78
N GLY A 460 -10.08 -32.50 7.25
CA GLY A 460 -10.02 -31.04 7.43
C GLY A 460 -9.99 -30.33 6.07
N PRO A 461 -10.89 -29.37 5.77
CA PRO A 461 -10.82 -28.59 4.54
C PRO A 461 -9.59 -27.67 4.53
N SER A 462 -8.93 -27.55 3.38
CA SER A 462 -7.83 -26.62 3.15
C SER A 462 -8.33 -25.18 3.09
N GLY A 463 -7.48 -24.22 3.47
CA GLY A 463 -7.82 -22.79 3.48
C GLY A 463 -7.89 -22.21 2.07
N THR A 464 -8.84 -21.33 1.82
CA THR A 464 -8.93 -20.60 0.55
C THR A 464 -7.87 -19.51 0.44
N GLY A 465 -7.43 -19.21 -0.78
CA GLY A 465 -6.58 -18.05 -1.03
C GLY A 465 -7.34 -16.74 -0.86
N GLY A 466 -6.67 -15.72 -0.33
CA GLY A 466 -7.21 -14.38 -0.15
C GLY A 466 -7.40 -13.62 -1.46
N GLN A 467 -8.33 -12.68 -1.50
CA GLN A 467 -8.55 -11.84 -2.68
C GLN A 467 -7.37 -10.87 -2.89
N GLY A 468 -7.00 -10.59 -4.14
CA GLY A 468 -6.08 -9.50 -4.46
C GLY A 468 -6.68 -8.13 -4.12
N GLY A 469 -5.84 -7.20 -3.67
CA GLY A 469 -6.24 -5.83 -3.37
C GLY A 469 -6.61 -5.05 -4.62
N THR A 470 -7.41 -3.99 -4.47
CA THR A 470 -7.77 -3.14 -5.62
C THR A 470 -6.60 -2.24 -6.03
N GLY A 471 -6.47 -1.95 -7.33
CA GLY A 471 -5.53 -0.95 -7.82
C GLY A 471 -5.96 0.46 -7.41
N GLY A 472 -5.00 1.35 -7.16
CA GLY A 472 -5.26 2.75 -6.84
C GLY A 472 -5.72 3.55 -8.05
N THR A 473 -6.42 4.67 -7.86
CA THR A 473 -6.86 5.51 -8.98
C THR A 473 -5.70 6.31 -9.55
N GLY A 474 -5.76 6.62 -10.85
CA GLY A 474 -4.82 7.58 -11.46
C GLY A 474 -4.97 8.99 -10.88
N GLY A 475 -3.91 9.79 -10.96
CA GLY A 475 -3.91 11.19 -10.56
C GLY A 475 -4.39 12.11 -11.70
N ASN A 476 -5.04 13.23 -11.36
CA ASN A 476 -5.55 14.14 -12.38
C ASN A 476 -4.42 14.80 -13.19
N GLY A 477 -4.64 14.96 -14.50
CA GLY A 477 -3.74 15.74 -15.37
C GLY A 477 -3.80 17.24 -15.07
N GLY A 478 -2.74 17.97 -15.40
CA GLY A 478 -2.66 19.41 -15.12
C GLY A 478 -3.42 20.25 -16.16
N ALA A 479 -3.95 21.40 -15.75
CA ALA A 479 -4.54 22.37 -16.67
C ALA A 479 -3.43 23.16 -17.42
N GLY A 480 -3.50 23.20 -18.76
CA GLY A 480 -2.54 23.88 -19.63
C GLY A 480 -3.15 24.26 -21.00
N VAL A 481 -2.37 24.90 -21.88
CA VAL A 481 -2.83 25.34 -23.23
C VAL A 481 -3.04 24.19 -24.22
N ASN A 482 -2.48 23.01 -23.93
CA ASN A 482 -2.82 21.74 -24.54
C ASN A 482 -3.13 20.78 -23.38
N GLY A 483 -4.36 20.25 -23.30
CA GLY A 483 -4.75 19.32 -22.25
C GLY A 483 -3.83 18.11 -22.22
N VAL A 484 -3.26 17.83 -21.05
CA VAL A 484 -2.34 16.70 -20.84
C VAL A 484 -3.12 15.57 -20.19
N ASN A 485 -2.84 14.32 -20.59
CA ASN A 485 -3.58 13.16 -20.13
C ASN A 485 -3.54 13.02 -18.60
N GLY A 486 -4.67 12.57 -18.03
CA GLY A 486 -4.70 12.09 -16.65
C GLY A 486 -3.79 10.89 -16.46
N GLY A 487 -3.37 10.66 -15.22
CA GLY A 487 -2.62 9.46 -14.86
C GLY A 487 -3.47 8.20 -15.05
N ALA A 488 -2.83 7.11 -15.46
CA ALA A 488 -3.49 5.82 -15.59
C ALA A 488 -3.91 5.26 -14.22
N GLY A 489 -5.00 4.50 -14.19
CA GLY A 489 -5.38 3.71 -13.02
C GLY A 489 -4.38 2.59 -12.74
N GLY A 490 -4.17 2.26 -11.47
CA GLY A 490 -3.32 1.16 -11.04
C GLY A 490 -3.90 -0.21 -11.41
N GLN A 491 -3.04 -1.20 -11.62
CA GLN A 491 -3.48 -2.58 -11.84
C GLN A 491 -4.03 -3.19 -10.53
N GLY A 492 -5.07 -4.02 -10.63
CA GLY A 492 -5.56 -4.81 -9.49
C GLY A 492 -4.54 -5.87 -9.05
N GLY A 493 -4.49 -6.16 -7.75
CA GLY A 493 -3.62 -7.18 -7.17
C GLY A 493 -4.01 -8.60 -7.57
N THR A 494 -3.06 -9.55 -7.57
CA THR A 494 -3.40 -10.95 -7.85
C THR A 494 -4.07 -11.61 -6.65
N GLY A 495 -4.98 -12.56 -6.88
CA GLY A 495 -5.49 -13.41 -5.80
C GLY A 495 -4.41 -14.33 -5.23
N GLY A 496 -4.52 -14.70 -3.95
CA GLY A 496 -3.65 -15.65 -3.28
C GLY A 496 -3.91 -17.09 -3.72
N VAL A 497 -2.94 -17.97 -3.50
CA VAL A 497 -3.05 -19.39 -3.87
C VAL A 497 -3.92 -20.13 -2.86
N GLY A 498 -4.74 -21.07 -3.32
CA GLY A 498 -5.51 -21.96 -2.44
C GLY A 498 -4.62 -22.97 -1.72
N GLY A 499 -4.96 -23.32 -0.49
CA GLY A 499 -4.25 -24.32 0.31
C GLY A 499 -4.32 -25.73 -0.30
N THR A 500 -3.26 -26.51 -0.05
CA THR A 500 -3.14 -27.91 -0.48
C THR A 500 -4.03 -28.82 0.36
N SER A 501 -4.70 -29.80 -0.25
CA SER A 501 -5.47 -30.84 0.43
C SER A 501 -4.73 -32.16 0.49
N ASN A 502 -4.98 -32.91 1.57
CA ASN A 502 -4.50 -34.28 1.73
C ASN A 502 -5.67 -35.29 1.65
N GLY A 503 -5.40 -36.48 1.09
CA GLY A 503 -6.34 -37.60 1.08
C GLY A 503 -7.42 -37.54 -0.03
N ASN A 504 -8.70 -37.55 0.35
CA ASN A 504 -9.85 -37.62 -0.58
C ASN A 504 -10.52 -36.24 -0.77
N SER A 505 -9.96 -35.18 -0.17
CA SER A 505 -10.50 -33.83 -0.20
C SER A 505 -10.03 -33.04 -1.43
N ILE A 506 -10.87 -32.12 -1.92
CA ILE A 506 -10.52 -31.23 -3.04
C ILE A 506 -9.58 -30.13 -2.53
N GLY A 507 -8.56 -29.77 -3.30
CA GLY A 507 -7.70 -28.60 -3.00
C GLY A 507 -8.53 -27.32 -2.90
N ALA A 508 -8.10 -26.34 -2.10
CA ALA A 508 -8.91 -25.13 -1.92
C ALA A 508 -8.92 -24.25 -3.19
N THR A 509 -9.94 -23.41 -3.30
CA THR A 509 -10.03 -22.47 -4.42
C THR A 509 -9.01 -21.35 -4.24
N GLY A 510 -8.36 -20.93 -5.32
CA GLY A 510 -7.50 -19.74 -5.32
C GLY A 510 -8.32 -18.47 -5.13
N GLY A 511 -7.74 -17.44 -4.53
CA GLY A 511 -8.39 -16.16 -4.32
C GLY A 511 -8.71 -15.45 -5.64
N ALA A 512 -9.75 -14.62 -5.65
CA ALA A 512 -10.05 -13.79 -6.82
C ALA A 512 -8.99 -12.68 -6.99
N GLY A 513 -8.73 -12.26 -8.23
CA GLY A 513 -7.95 -11.08 -8.52
C GLY A 513 -8.66 -9.81 -8.07
N GLY A 514 -7.88 -8.82 -7.67
CA GLY A 514 -8.36 -7.49 -7.31
C GLY A 514 -8.83 -6.69 -8.51
N GLN A 515 -9.75 -5.76 -8.29
CA GLN A 515 -10.20 -4.85 -9.34
C GLN A 515 -9.10 -3.87 -9.71
N ALA A 516 -9.05 -3.48 -10.98
CA ALA A 516 -8.23 -2.37 -11.42
C ALA A 516 -8.67 -1.05 -10.78
N GLY A 517 -7.72 -0.15 -10.57
CA GLY A 517 -8.01 1.26 -10.34
C GLY A 517 -8.56 1.92 -11.60
N THR A 518 -9.43 2.91 -11.41
CA THR A 518 -9.95 3.72 -12.50
C THR A 518 -8.91 4.74 -12.94
N GLY A 519 -8.79 4.94 -14.26
CA GLY A 519 -8.15 6.14 -14.81
C GLY A 519 -9.04 7.35 -14.55
N VAL A 520 -8.45 8.54 -14.54
CA VAL A 520 -9.18 9.79 -14.34
C VAL A 520 -9.11 10.66 -15.60
N ASP A 521 -10.14 11.49 -15.80
CA ASP A 521 -10.26 12.36 -16.97
C ASP A 521 -9.05 13.31 -17.12
N GLY A 522 -8.70 13.64 -18.36
CA GLY A 522 -7.67 14.64 -18.67
C GLY A 522 -8.08 16.04 -18.19
N GLY A 523 -7.11 16.93 -18.03
CA GLY A 523 -7.41 18.31 -17.64
C GLY A 523 -8.30 19.02 -18.67
N ASN A 524 -9.34 19.74 -18.20
CA ASN A 524 -10.15 20.60 -19.05
C ASN A 524 -9.31 21.77 -19.56
N ASP A 525 -9.35 22.04 -20.88
CA ASP A 525 -8.68 23.19 -21.46
C ASP A 525 -9.38 24.49 -21.04
N GLY A 526 -8.58 25.49 -20.67
CA GLY A 526 -9.06 26.86 -20.61
C GLY A 526 -9.29 27.39 -22.02
N ASN A 527 -10.53 27.77 -22.35
CA ASN A 527 -10.97 28.48 -23.56
C ASN A 527 -10.21 28.14 -24.87
N GLY A 528 -10.58 27.02 -25.52
CA GLY A 528 -10.38 26.85 -26.97
C GLY A 528 -9.50 25.69 -27.46
N GLY A 529 -9.01 24.81 -26.58
CA GLY A 529 -8.31 23.57 -26.96
C GLY A 529 -9.21 22.31 -26.88
N THR A 530 -8.74 21.21 -27.49
CA THR A 530 -9.29 19.86 -27.27
C THR A 530 -8.75 19.30 -25.95
N GLY A 531 -9.62 19.12 -24.95
CA GLY A 531 -9.23 18.57 -23.65
C GLY A 531 -8.47 17.24 -23.78
N GLY A 532 -7.52 17.01 -22.86
CA GLY A 532 -6.68 15.81 -22.88
C GLY A 532 -7.50 14.53 -22.79
N ALA A 533 -7.02 13.43 -23.37
CA ALA A 533 -7.69 12.14 -23.24
C ALA A 533 -7.68 11.72 -21.76
N GLY A 534 -8.79 11.14 -21.28
CA GLY A 534 -8.82 10.48 -19.97
C GLY A 534 -7.75 9.39 -19.89
N GLY A 535 -7.13 9.24 -18.72
CA GLY A 535 -6.15 8.17 -18.51
C GLY A 535 -6.81 6.79 -18.68
N ASP A 536 -6.08 5.83 -19.24
CA ASP A 536 -6.57 4.46 -19.32
C ASP A 536 -6.81 3.91 -17.88
N GLY A 537 -7.96 3.30 -17.64
CA GLY A 537 -8.18 2.43 -16.49
C GLY A 537 -7.16 1.28 -16.45
N GLY A 538 -6.86 0.80 -15.24
CA GLY A 538 -5.89 -0.26 -15.05
C GLY A 538 -6.37 -1.63 -15.56
N ARG A 539 -5.44 -2.60 -15.58
CA ARG A 539 -5.77 -4.01 -15.80
C ARG A 539 -6.33 -4.63 -14.52
N GLY A 540 -7.32 -5.52 -14.64
CA GLY A 540 -7.77 -6.33 -13.51
C GLY A 540 -6.67 -7.28 -13.03
N GLY A 541 -6.63 -7.57 -11.74
CA GLY A 541 -5.68 -8.51 -11.17
C GLY A 541 -5.94 -9.95 -11.62
N ASN A 542 -4.92 -10.79 -11.72
CA ASN A 542 -5.13 -12.19 -12.07
C ASN A 542 -5.74 -12.96 -10.89
N GLY A 543 -6.56 -13.98 -11.17
CA GLY A 543 -6.99 -14.92 -10.14
C GLY A 543 -5.83 -15.76 -9.61
N GLY A 544 -5.89 -16.14 -8.34
CA GLY A 544 -4.93 -17.02 -7.69
C GLY A 544 -5.04 -18.45 -8.18
N GLN A 545 -3.96 -19.22 -8.10
CA GLN A 545 -3.97 -20.63 -8.48
C GLN A 545 -4.80 -21.46 -7.49
N GLY A 546 -5.52 -22.47 -7.99
CA GLY A 546 -6.18 -23.45 -7.14
C GLY A 546 -5.17 -24.32 -6.38
N GLY A 547 -5.54 -24.74 -5.17
CA GLY A 547 -4.69 -25.58 -4.32
C GLY A 547 -4.45 -26.98 -4.88
N ILE A 548 -3.37 -27.61 -4.46
CA ILE A 548 -3.00 -28.96 -4.93
C ILE A 548 -3.89 -30.00 -4.24
N GLY A 549 -4.38 -30.98 -5.01
CA GLY A 549 -5.00 -32.19 -4.49
C GLY A 549 -4.01 -33.35 -4.46
N THR A 550 -3.91 -34.06 -3.33
CA THR A 550 -3.04 -35.23 -3.22
C THR A 550 -3.82 -36.54 -3.06
N GLY A 551 -3.23 -37.66 -3.47
CA GLY A 551 -3.83 -38.99 -3.33
C GLY A 551 -5.03 -39.24 -4.26
N SER A 552 -6.25 -39.19 -3.70
CA SER A 552 -7.49 -39.31 -4.49
C SER A 552 -8.17 -37.95 -4.69
N GLY A 553 -7.66 -36.90 -4.05
CA GLY A 553 -8.23 -35.56 -4.09
C GLY A 553 -8.04 -34.87 -5.43
N ASN A 554 -9.08 -34.17 -5.89
CA ASN A 554 -9.00 -33.31 -7.07
C ASN A 554 -8.23 -32.01 -6.74
N GLY A 555 -7.62 -31.41 -7.74
CA GLY A 555 -7.06 -30.07 -7.63
C GLY A 555 -8.17 -29.03 -7.40
N GLY A 556 -7.83 -27.95 -6.69
CA GLY A 556 -8.74 -26.84 -6.43
C GLY A 556 -9.06 -26.01 -7.67
N THR A 557 -10.17 -25.28 -7.66
CA THR A 557 -10.49 -24.37 -8.79
C THR A 557 -9.58 -23.13 -8.73
N GLY A 558 -9.15 -22.63 -9.89
CA GLY A 558 -8.46 -21.36 -9.98
C GLY A 558 -9.37 -20.19 -9.64
N GLY A 559 -8.84 -19.13 -9.03
CA GLY A 559 -9.59 -17.93 -8.69
C GLY A 559 -10.05 -17.15 -9.92
N GLN A 560 -11.11 -16.36 -9.79
CA GLN A 560 -11.57 -15.48 -10.88
C GLN A 560 -10.59 -14.33 -11.12
N GLY A 561 -10.39 -13.91 -12.37
CA GLY A 561 -9.69 -12.66 -12.69
C GLY A 561 -10.49 -11.43 -12.24
N GLY A 562 -9.80 -10.39 -11.77
CA GLY A 562 -10.39 -9.13 -11.38
C GLY A 562 -10.90 -8.30 -12.56
N THR A 563 -11.83 -7.39 -12.30
CA THR A 563 -12.37 -6.48 -13.34
C THR A 563 -11.39 -5.37 -13.68
N GLY A 564 -11.33 -4.94 -14.94
CA GLY A 564 -10.48 -3.81 -15.35
C GLY A 564 -10.75 -3.36 -16.79
N ASN A 565 -9.99 -2.37 -17.28
CA ASN A 565 -10.08 -1.95 -18.69
C ASN A 565 -9.64 -3.06 -19.65
N THR A 566 -8.73 -3.91 -19.18
CA THR A 566 -8.66 -5.30 -19.62
C THR A 566 -8.86 -6.15 -18.39
N GLY A 567 -9.85 -7.04 -18.42
CA GLY A 567 -10.11 -7.98 -17.34
C GLY A 567 -8.87 -8.83 -17.02
N GLY A 568 -8.70 -9.16 -15.74
CA GLY A 568 -7.62 -10.04 -15.28
C GLY A 568 -7.77 -11.46 -15.84
N VAL A 569 -6.66 -12.18 -15.96
CA VAL A 569 -6.70 -13.59 -16.38
C VAL A 569 -7.23 -14.43 -15.20
N GLY A 570 -8.08 -15.42 -15.49
CA GLY A 570 -8.49 -16.39 -14.48
C GLY A 570 -7.29 -17.21 -13.96
N GLY A 571 -7.32 -17.58 -12.69
CA GLY A 571 -6.28 -18.41 -12.07
C GLY A 571 -6.22 -19.81 -12.66
N GLN A 572 -5.04 -20.42 -12.65
CA GLN A 572 -4.90 -21.81 -13.09
C GLN A 572 -5.58 -22.75 -12.09
N GLY A 573 -6.21 -23.82 -12.58
CA GLY A 573 -6.68 -24.90 -11.74
C GLY A 573 -5.55 -25.62 -11.00
N GLY A 574 -5.83 -26.12 -9.81
CA GLY A 574 -4.88 -26.84 -8.98
C GLY A 574 -4.44 -28.16 -9.60
N THR A 575 -3.20 -28.56 -9.32
CA THR A 575 -2.68 -29.86 -9.74
C THR A 575 -3.27 -30.97 -8.88
N ALA A 576 -3.59 -32.12 -9.47
CA ALA A 576 -3.91 -33.34 -8.73
C ALA A 576 -2.82 -34.40 -8.90
N THR A 577 -2.48 -35.07 -7.81
CA THR A 577 -1.56 -36.22 -7.80
C THR A 577 -2.34 -37.49 -7.49
N GLY A 578 -1.94 -38.61 -8.10
CA GLY A 578 -2.62 -39.90 -7.91
C GLY A 578 -3.85 -40.08 -8.80
N THR A 579 -5.00 -40.43 -8.23
CA THR A 579 -6.23 -40.74 -9.01
C THR A 579 -7.14 -39.53 -9.20
N GLY A 580 -6.87 -38.42 -8.51
CA GLY A 580 -7.67 -37.20 -8.62
C GLY A 580 -7.50 -36.47 -9.95
N ASN A 581 -8.56 -35.75 -10.35
CA ASN A 581 -8.56 -34.91 -11.55
C ASN A 581 -7.96 -33.53 -11.26
N GLY A 582 -7.31 -32.94 -12.26
CA GLY A 582 -6.88 -31.55 -12.19
C GLY A 582 -8.05 -30.60 -11.96
N GLY A 583 -7.79 -29.50 -11.26
CA GLY A 583 -8.82 -28.51 -10.92
C GLY A 583 -9.29 -27.69 -12.12
N THR A 584 -10.49 -27.14 -12.05
CA THR A 584 -11.02 -26.21 -13.05
C THR A 584 -10.21 -24.91 -13.12
N GLY A 585 -9.94 -24.38 -14.30
CA GLY A 585 -9.41 -23.03 -14.46
C GLY A 585 -10.43 -21.97 -14.03
N GLY A 586 -9.96 -20.86 -13.46
CA GLY A 586 -10.81 -19.74 -13.04
C GLY A 586 -11.39 -18.94 -14.19
N GLN A 587 -12.51 -18.25 -13.98
CA GLN A 587 -13.08 -17.38 -15.00
C GLN A 587 -12.22 -16.11 -15.20
N GLY A 588 -12.09 -15.62 -16.43
CA GLY A 588 -11.48 -14.33 -16.72
C GLY A 588 -12.31 -13.16 -16.17
N GLY A 589 -11.64 -12.07 -15.79
CA GLY A 589 -12.31 -10.89 -15.24
C GLY A 589 -13.08 -10.09 -16.29
N SER A 590 -14.10 -9.34 -15.88
CA SER A 590 -14.88 -8.52 -16.81
C SER A 590 -14.19 -7.19 -17.16
N GLY A 591 -14.47 -6.70 -18.36
CA GLY A 591 -14.16 -5.34 -18.78
C GLY A 591 -14.98 -4.29 -18.02
N ILE A 592 -14.38 -3.15 -17.67
CA ILE A 592 -15.11 -2.02 -17.06
C ILE A 592 -15.85 -1.19 -18.12
N GLN A 593 -16.84 -0.41 -17.67
CA GLN A 593 -17.54 0.51 -18.56
C GLN A 593 -16.62 1.65 -19.02
N GLY A 594 -16.75 2.06 -20.28
CA GLY A 594 -16.03 3.21 -20.83
C GLY A 594 -16.48 4.53 -20.20
N SER A 595 -15.56 5.49 -20.07
CA SER A 595 -15.85 6.81 -19.53
C SER A 595 -16.91 7.56 -20.35
N ALA A 596 -17.77 8.33 -19.68
CA ALA A 596 -18.72 9.19 -20.37
C ALA A 596 -17.97 10.31 -21.13
N GLY A 597 -18.55 10.77 -22.24
CA GLY A 597 -18.01 11.92 -22.95
C GLY A 597 -18.16 13.20 -22.13
N ALA A 598 -17.14 14.06 -22.13
CA ALA A 598 -17.21 15.37 -21.48
C ALA A 598 -18.32 16.24 -22.11
N ALA A 599 -18.92 17.12 -21.31
CA ALA A 599 -19.93 18.04 -21.80
C ALA A 599 -19.30 19.14 -22.69
N GLY A 600 -19.82 19.32 -23.90
CA GLY A 600 -19.36 20.31 -24.88
C GLY A 600 -18.47 19.76 -26.00
N LEU A 601 -18.71 20.25 -27.23
CA LEU A 601 -17.94 20.02 -28.48
C LEU A 601 -17.81 18.57 -29.01
N GLY A 602 -18.85 17.74 -28.92
CA GLY A 602 -18.95 16.53 -29.76
C GLY A 602 -17.95 15.40 -29.48
N GLN A 603 -17.40 15.33 -28.26
CA GLN A 603 -16.39 14.34 -27.90
C GLN A 603 -16.97 12.90 -27.88
N GLN A 604 -16.25 11.94 -28.48
CA GLN A 604 -16.61 10.52 -28.44
C GLN A 604 -16.39 9.97 -27.02
N ALA A 605 -17.38 9.27 -26.48
CA ALA A 605 -17.25 8.61 -25.19
C ALA A 605 -16.27 7.42 -25.24
N GLY A 606 -15.71 7.06 -24.09
CA GLY A 606 -14.72 6.00 -23.96
C GLY A 606 -15.26 4.64 -24.37
N THR A 607 -14.40 3.81 -24.98
CA THR A 607 -14.74 2.40 -25.27
C THR A 607 -14.82 1.59 -23.98
N GLY A 608 -15.73 0.63 -23.92
CA GLY A 608 -15.77 -0.37 -22.85
C GLY A 608 -14.51 -1.22 -22.84
N GLY A 609 -14.09 -1.64 -21.65
CA GLY A 609 -12.92 -2.48 -21.46
C GLY A 609 -13.12 -3.90 -22.00
N ASN A 610 -12.03 -4.58 -22.37
CA ASN A 610 -12.09 -5.95 -22.84
C ASN A 610 -12.17 -6.95 -21.67
N GLY A 611 -12.86 -8.07 -21.86
CA GLY A 611 -12.86 -9.18 -20.92
C GLY A 611 -11.50 -9.91 -20.86
N GLY A 612 -11.19 -10.50 -19.71
CA GLY A 612 -9.96 -11.25 -19.47
C GLY A 612 -10.02 -12.69 -19.97
N LYS A 613 -8.85 -13.30 -20.26
CA LYS A 613 -8.78 -14.72 -20.64
C LYS A 613 -9.17 -15.63 -19.46
N GLY A 614 -9.88 -16.72 -19.72
CA GLY A 614 -10.10 -17.78 -18.72
C GLY A 614 -8.79 -18.48 -18.30
N GLY A 615 -8.74 -18.97 -17.07
CA GLY A 615 -7.57 -19.68 -16.53
C GLY A 615 -7.40 -21.06 -17.15
N GLN A 616 -6.16 -21.56 -17.18
CA GLN A 616 -5.90 -22.90 -17.66
C GLN A 616 -6.42 -23.95 -16.66
N GLY A 617 -6.93 -25.08 -17.15
CA GLY A 617 -7.24 -26.23 -16.31
C GLY A 617 -6.00 -26.80 -15.62
N GLY A 618 -6.21 -27.41 -14.45
CA GLY A 618 -5.16 -28.01 -13.64
C GLY A 618 -4.61 -29.31 -14.22
N THR A 619 -3.35 -29.60 -13.93
CA THR A 619 -2.69 -30.81 -14.41
C THR A 619 -3.02 -32.00 -13.50
N ALA A 620 -3.20 -33.19 -14.08
CA ALA A 620 -3.26 -34.45 -13.34
C ALA A 620 -2.02 -35.30 -13.63
N THR A 621 -1.29 -35.72 -12.58
CA THR A 621 -0.02 -36.44 -12.75
C THR A 621 -0.11 -37.95 -12.65
N GLY A 622 -1.25 -38.50 -12.21
CA GLY A 622 -1.51 -39.95 -12.18
C GLY A 622 -2.60 -40.39 -13.16
N THR A 623 -3.58 -41.17 -12.73
CA THR A 623 -4.63 -41.71 -13.62
C THR A 623 -5.83 -40.77 -13.81
N GLY A 624 -5.88 -39.66 -13.07
CA GLY A 624 -6.93 -38.66 -13.21
C GLY A 624 -6.82 -37.87 -14.52
N ASN A 625 -7.94 -37.24 -14.89
CA ASN A 625 -8.03 -36.39 -16.07
C ASN A 625 -7.51 -34.98 -15.79
N GLY A 626 -7.02 -34.30 -16.82
CA GLY A 626 -6.74 -32.88 -16.78
C GLY A 626 -8.01 -32.06 -16.51
N GLY A 627 -7.85 -30.95 -15.78
CA GLY A 627 -8.97 -30.06 -15.46
C GLY A 627 -9.49 -29.30 -16.67
N THR A 628 -10.73 -28.82 -16.62
CA THR A 628 -11.27 -28.00 -17.72
C THR A 628 -10.77 -26.56 -17.63
N GLY A 629 -10.54 -25.93 -18.78
CA GLY A 629 -10.21 -24.50 -18.85
C GLY A 629 -11.37 -23.62 -18.37
N GLY A 630 -11.04 -22.45 -17.83
CA GLY A 630 -12.00 -21.47 -17.34
C GLY A 630 -12.68 -20.67 -18.45
N GLN A 631 -13.84 -20.10 -18.17
CA GLN A 631 -14.54 -19.24 -19.14
C GLN A 631 -13.85 -17.88 -19.27
N GLY A 632 -13.85 -17.30 -20.47
CA GLY A 632 -13.43 -15.91 -20.70
C GLY A 632 -14.36 -14.88 -20.05
N GLY A 633 -13.81 -13.71 -19.72
CA GLY A 633 -14.54 -12.62 -19.09
C GLY A 633 -15.46 -11.85 -20.05
N GLN A 634 -16.49 -11.20 -19.53
CA GLN A 634 -17.38 -10.38 -20.34
C GLN A 634 -16.73 -9.02 -20.70
N GLY A 635 -16.95 -8.52 -21.91
CA GLY A 635 -16.56 -7.17 -22.32
C GLY A 635 -17.43 -6.08 -21.67
N GLY A 636 -16.83 -4.92 -21.38
CA GLY A 636 -17.48 -3.80 -20.71
C GLY A 636 -18.38 -2.98 -21.62
N GLN A 637 -19.34 -2.27 -21.04
CA GLN A 637 -20.22 -1.38 -21.78
C GLN A 637 -19.47 -0.13 -22.29
N GLY A 638 -19.77 0.36 -23.48
CA GLY A 638 -19.25 1.64 -23.98
C GLY A 638 -19.79 2.85 -23.21
N GLY A 639 -19.02 3.92 -23.12
CA GLY A 639 -19.41 5.14 -22.40
C GLY A 639 -20.57 5.90 -23.05
N THR A 640 -21.34 6.65 -22.27
CA THR A 640 -22.41 7.50 -22.81
C THR A 640 -21.83 8.79 -23.38
N GLY A 641 -22.25 9.20 -24.57
CA GLY A 641 -21.84 10.45 -25.20
C GLY A 641 -22.16 11.69 -24.36
N GLY A 642 -21.29 12.71 -24.40
CA GLY A 642 -21.45 13.92 -23.60
C GLY A 642 -22.65 14.76 -24.01
N SER A 643 -23.37 15.34 -23.05
CA SER A 643 -24.47 16.27 -23.31
C SER A 643 -23.94 17.63 -23.76
N THR A 644 -24.78 18.35 -24.50
CA THR A 644 -24.47 19.70 -24.98
C THR A 644 -24.33 20.68 -23.78
N GLY A 645 -23.23 21.43 -23.69
CA GLY A 645 -23.08 22.49 -22.66
C GLY A 645 -23.88 23.75 -23.00
N ASP A 646 -24.28 24.53 -21.99
CA ASP A 646 -25.19 25.69 -22.10
C ASP A 646 -24.72 26.84 -23.03
N ALA A 647 -23.50 26.79 -23.57
CA ALA A 647 -22.91 27.87 -24.36
C ALA A 647 -22.95 27.61 -25.88
N GLY A 648 -23.84 28.33 -26.57
CA GLY A 648 -23.77 28.65 -28.00
C GLY A 648 -24.61 27.77 -28.95
N PRO A 649 -25.21 28.33 -30.02
CA PRO A 649 -26.10 27.63 -30.95
C PRO A 649 -25.44 26.56 -31.86
N THR A 650 -24.16 26.24 -31.64
CA THR A 650 -23.36 25.26 -32.41
C THR A 650 -22.81 24.12 -31.57
N SER A 651 -23.19 23.98 -30.30
CA SER A 651 -22.69 22.90 -29.46
C SER A 651 -23.39 21.57 -29.81
N VAL A 652 -22.58 20.54 -30.08
CA VAL A 652 -23.02 19.23 -30.57
C VAL A 652 -22.87 18.19 -29.45
N GLY A 653 -23.86 17.32 -29.25
CA GLY A 653 -23.75 16.17 -28.34
C GLY A 653 -22.73 15.13 -28.83
N GLY A 654 -22.07 14.43 -27.91
CA GLY A 654 -21.02 13.45 -28.22
C GLY A 654 -21.54 12.08 -28.67
N MET A 655 -20.74 11.32 -29.43
CA MET A 655 -21.07 9.91 -29.78
C MET A 655 -20.94 8.98 -28.58
N GLY A 656 -21.77 7.93 -28.52
CA GLY A 656 -21.59 6.84 -27.57
C GLY A 656 -20.34 5.99 -27.86
N GLY A 657 -19.70 5.47 -26.83
CA GLY A 657 -18.50 4.65 -26.94
C GLY A 657 -18.80 3.23 -27.39
N GLN A 658 -17.84 2.56 -28.03
CA GLN A 658 -17.98 1.15 -28.40
C GLN A 658 -17.95 0.25 -27.16
N GLY A 659 -18.71 -0.86 -27.14
CA GLY A 659 -18.57 -1.92 -26.13
C GLY A 659 -17.28 -2.70 -26.30
N GLY A 660 -16.70 -3.18 -25.19
CA GLY A 660 -15.47 -3.94 -25.19
C GLY A 660 -15.65 -5.39 -25.64
N ASP A 661 -14.59 -6.03 -26.13
CA ASP A 661 -14.64 -7.41 -26.59
C ASP A 661 -14.68 -8.40 -25.41
N GLY A 662 -15.33 -9.54 -25.60
CA GLY A 662 -15.30 -10.67 -24.67
C GLY A 662 -13.93 -11.33 -24.64
N GLY A 663 -13.52 -11.80 -23.46
CA GLY A 663 -12.24 -12.47 -23.27
C GLY A 663 -12.23 -13.90 -23.82
N PRO A 664 -11.09 -14.43 -24.27
CA PRO A 664 -11.00 -15.82 -24.73
C PRO A 664 -11.13 -16.82 -23.58
N GLY A 665 -11.60 -18.03 -23.88
CA GLY A 665 -11.62 -19.16 -22.96
C GLY A 665 -10.22 -19.66 -22.58
N GLY A 666 -10.11 -20.28 -21.42
CA GLY A 666 -8.88 -20.90 -20.93
C GLY A 666 -8.61 -22.25 -21.57
N ASP A 667 -7.35 -22.65 -21.64
CA ASP A 667 -6.98 -23.95 -22.20
C ASP A 667 -7.23 -25.08 -21.20
N GLY A 668 -7.47 -26.30 -21.70
CA GLY A 668 -7.57 -27.50 -20.86
C GLY A 668 -6.29 -27.78 -20.05
N GLY A 669 -6.43 -28.58 -19.01
CA GLY A 669 -5.33 -29.09 -18.19
C GLY A 669 -4.70 -30.35 -18.78
N ALA A 670 -3.40 -30.56 -18.58
CA ALA A 670 -2.74 -31.76 -19.07
C ALA A 670 -3.02 -32.97 -18.17
N ALA A 671 -2.99 -34.18 -18.74
CA ALA A 671 -2.90 -35.43 -18.00
C ALA A 671 -1.59 -36.12 -18.37
N THR A 672 -0.66 -36.21 -17.41
CA THR A 672 0.67 -36.78 -17.67
C THR A 672 0.77 -38.27 -17.36
N GLY A 673 -0.30 -38.88 -16.84
CA GLY A 673 -0.45 -40.33 -16.73
C GLY A 673 -1.55 -40.87 -17.67
N GLY A 674 -2.25 -41.93 -17.24
CA GLY A 674 -3.22 -42.66 -18.07
C GLY A 674 -4.55 -41.94 -18.35
N GLY A 675 -4.77 -40.75 -17.78
CA GLY A 675 -6.01 -39.98 -17.92
C GLY A 675 -6.10 -39.18 -19.23
N ASN A 676 -7.30 -38.65 -19.48
CA ASN A 676 -7.58 -37.79 -20.64
C ASN A 676 -7.14 -36.36 -20.36
N GLY A 677 -6.77 -35.64 -21.42
CA GLY A 677 -6.54 -34.20 -21.33
C GLY A 677 -7.84 -33.43 -21.08
N GLY A 678 -7.70 -32.21 -20.54
CA GLY A 678 -8.81 -31.34 -20.18
C GLY A 678 -9.49 -30.67 -21.38
N VAL A 679 -10.76 -30.35 -21.21
CA VAL A 679 -11.58 -29.58 -22.18
C VAL A 679 -11.23 -28.10 -22.08
N GLY A 680 -11.20 -27.39 -23.22
CA GLY A 680 -11.05 -25.93 -23.27
C GLY A 680 -12.28 -25.17 -22.77
N GLY A 681 -12.07 -24.02 -22.14
CA GLY A 681 -13.13 -23.17 -21.61
C GLY A 681 -13.86 -22.36 -22.68
N LYS A 682 -15.07 -21.88 -22.38
CA LYS A 682 -15.85 -21.04 -23.32
C LYS A 682 -15.33 -19.61 -23.41
N GLY A 683 -15.46 -18.98 -24.56
CA GLY A 683 -15.23 -17.54 -24.75
C GLY A 683 -16.26 -16.68 -24.01
N GLY A 684 -15.86 -15.47 -23.64
CA GLY A 684 -16.68 -14.48 -22.97
C GLY A 684 -17.60 -13.71 -23.93
N THR A 685 -18.66 -13.10 -23.40
CA THR A 685 -19.56 -12.28 -24.19
C THR A 685 -19.01 -10.87 -24.43
N GLY A 686 -19.30 -10.29 -25.59
CA GLY A 686 -18.98 -8.89 -25.89
C GLY A 686 -19.84 -7.90 -25.12
N GLY A 687 -19.30 -6.70 -24.89
CA GLY A 687 -19.95 -5.61 -24.18
C GLY A 687 -20.97 -4.86 -25.03
N THR A 688 -21.91 -4.19 -24.36
CA THR A 688 -22.92 -3.35 -25.02
C THR A 688 -22.30 -2.02 -25.48
N GLY A 689 -22.77 -1.46 -26.60
CA GLY A 689 -22.39 -0.11 -27.01
C GLY A 689 -22.98 0.98 -26.09
N GLY A 690 -22.28 2.09 -25.95
CA GLY A 690 -22.70 3.25 -25.17
C GLY A 690 -23.76 4.10 -25.88
N ALA A 691 -24.63 4.77 -25.12
CA ALA A 691 -25.66 5.62 -25.70
C ALA A 691 -25.08 6.95 -26.24
N GLY A 692 -25.70 7.54 -27.28
CA GLY A 692 -25.31 8.86 -27.81
C GLY A 692 -25.71 10.03 -26.89
N GLY A 693 -24.98 11.14 -26.97
CA GLY A 693 -25.17 12.34 -26.14
C GLY A 693 -26.36 13.21 -26.56
N PHE A 694 -27.04 13.79 -25.58
CA PHE A 694 -28.28 14.54 -25.77
C PHE A 694 -28.04 15.99 -26.27
N SER A 695 -28.88 16.44 -27.22
CA SER A 695 -28.87 17.82 -27.74
C SER A 695 -30.30 18.40 -27.79
N PRO A 696 -30.64 19.42 -26.97
CA PRO A 696 -32.01 19.93 -26.86
C PRO A 696 -32.44 20.93 -27.94
N SER A 697 -31.54 21.43 -28.79
CA SER A 697 -31.81 22.69 -29.53
C SER A 697 -32.07 22.60 -31.04
N HIS A 698 -31.86 21.48 -31.74
CA HIS A 698 -32.14 21.41 -33.19
C HIS A 698 -32.62 20.03 -33.65
N GLY A 699 -33.60 19.99 -34.55
CA GLY A 699 -34.11 18.79 -35.22
C GLY A 699 -33.13 18.12 -36.20
N GLY A 700 -31.84 18.11 -35.88
CA GLY A 700 -30.86 17.24 -36.52
C GLY A 700 -30.92 15.82 -35.92
N PRO A 701 -30.44 14.78 -36.63
CA PRO A 701 -30.41 13.43 -36.08
C PRO A 701 -29.60 13.41 -34.78
N GLY A 702 -30.18 12.84 -33.72
CA GLY A 702 -29.43 12.53 -32.50
C GLY A 702 -28.24 11.64 -32.82
N TRP A 703 -27.12 11.84 -32.11
CA TRP A 703 -25.89 11.09 -32.41
C TRP A 703 -26.02 9.62 -32.04
N TYR A 704 -25.39 8.78 -32.86
CA TYR A 704 -25.45 7.32 -32.76
C TYR A 704 -24.91 6.81 -31.42
N GLY A 705 -25.55 5.76 -30.90
CA GLY A 705 -24.90 4.92 -29.90
C GLY A 705 -23.70 4.18 -30.49
N GLY A 706 -22.74 3.83 -29.65
CA GLY A 706 -21.56 3.07 -30.07
C GLY A 706 -21.91 1.63 -30.47
N LYS A 707 -21.00 0.96 -31.19
CA LYS A 707 -21.18 -0.47 -31.56
C LYS A 707 -21.00 -1.37 -30.33
N GLY A 708 -21.60 -2.56 -30.35
CA GLY A 708 -21.28 -3.60 -29.36
C GLY A 708 -19.91 -4.24 -29.62
N GLY A 709 -19.35 -4.88 -28.59
CA GLY A 709 -18.10 -5.63 -28.69
C GLY A 709 -18.30 -7.04 -29.26
N ASN A 710 -17.21 -7.66 -29.71
CA ASN A 710 -17.23 -9.04 -30.21
C ASN A 710 -17.25 -10.05 -29.06
N GLY A 711 -17.72 -11.27 -29.31
CA GLY A 711 -17.53 -12.38 -28.38
C GLY A 711 -16.09 -12.91 -28.43
N GLY A 712 -15.62 -13.46 -27.32
CA GLY A 712 -14.28 -14.05 -27.22
C GLY A 712 -14.21 -15.46 -27.82
N ASP A 713 -13.00 -15.89 -28.17
CA ASP A 713 -12.76 -17.23 -28.73
C ASP A 713 -12.84 -18.32 -27.66
N GLY A 714 -13.19 -19.55 -28.07
CA GLY A 714 -13.11 -20.71 -27.18
C GLY A 714 -11.66 -21.14 -26.89
N GLY A 715 -11.44 -21.71 -25.71
CA GLY A 715 -10.14 -22.23 -25.28
C GLY A 715 -9.76 -23.54 -25.97
N THR A 716 -8.47 -23.85 -26.00
CA THR A 716 -7.97 -25.07 -26.67
C THR A 716 -8.00 -26.27 -25.74
N ALA A 717 -8.12 -27.47 -26.32
CA ALA A 717 -7.94 -28.71 -25.59
C ALA A 717 -6.47 -29.08 -25.45
N THR A 718 -6.14 -29.75 -24.36
CA THR A 718 -4.81 -30.34 -24.13
C THR A 718 -4.87 -31.85 -24.32
N SER A 719 -3.75 -32.43 -24.76
CA SER A 719 -3.60 -33.88 -24.94
C SER A 719 -3.18 -34.57 -23.64
N GLY A 720 -3.66 -35.80 -23.40
CA GLY A 720 -3.12 -36.69 -22.39
C GLY A 720 -1.93 -37.48 -22.95
N THR A 721 -0.91 -37.76 -22.13
CA THR A 721 0.20 -38.63 -22.55
C THR A 721 -0.23 -40.11 -22.64
N GLY A 722 -1.29 -40.50 -21.93
CA GLY A 722 -1.85 -41.86 -21.93
C GLY A 722 -3.33 -41.99 -22.38
N GLY A 723 -4.06 -40.89 -22.58
CA GLY A 723 -5.46 -40.88 -23.01
C GLY A 723 -5.75 -39.80 -24.08
N PRO A 724 -6.89 -39.85 -24.80
CA PRO A 724 -7.24 -38.83 -25.79
C PRO A 724 -7.27 -37.41 -25.19
N GLY A 725 -6.98 -36.42 -26.03
CA GLY A 725 -7.14 -35.00 -25.67
C GLY A 725 -8.61 -34.62 -25.51
N GLY A 726 -8.88 -33.57 -24.73
CA GLY A 726 -10.23 -33.04 -24.54
C GLY A 726 -10.81 -32.35 -25.78
N ASP A 727 -12.02 -31.81 -25.65
CA ASP A 727 -12.65 -30.96 -26.67
C ASP A 727 -12.27 -29.48 -26.51
N ALA A 728 -12.24 -28.73 -27.60
CA ALA A 728 -12.08 -27.28 -27.56
C ALA A 728 -13.37 -26.59 -27.08
N GLY A 729 -13.25 -25.42 -26.45
CA GLY A 729 -14.38 -24.65 -25.97
C GLY A 729 -15.14 -23.90 -27.07
N ASP A 730 -16.39 -23.52 -26.78
CA ASP A 730 -17.21 -22.69 -27.67
C ASP A 730 -16.77 -21.22 -27.61
N GLY A 731 -16.90 -20.49 -28.72
CA GLY A 731 -16.78 -19.03 -28.73
C GLY A 731 -17.99 -18.32 -28.09
N GLY A 732 -17.78 -17.11 -27.57
CA GLY A 732 -18.79 -16.26 -26.96
C GLY A 732 -19.62 -15.45 -27.95
N ASN A 733 -20.73 -14.89 -27.48
CA ASN A 733 -21.63 -14.04 -28.27
C ASN A 733 -21.15 -12.58 -28.28
N GLY A 734 -21.26 -11.91 -29.42
CA GLY A 734 -21.10 -10.45 -29.50
C GLY A 734 -22.19 -9.67 -28.76
N GLY A 735 -21.83 -8.48 -28.28
CA GLY A 735 -22.72 -7.55 -27.58
C GLY A 735 -23.56 -6.68 -28.53
N PRO A 736 -24.68 -6.14 -28.05
CA PRO A 736 -25.56 -5.26 -28.84
C PRO A 736 -25.05 -3.81 -28.88
N GLY A 737 -25.38 -3.06 -29.94
CA GLY A 737 -25.08 -1.63 -30.05
C GLY A 737 -25.87 -0.73 -29.08
N GLY A 738 -25.39 0.49 -28.86
CA GLY A 738 -25.96 1.50 -27.95
C GLY A 738 -27.17 2.25 -28.52
N GLN A 739 -27.97 2.83 -27.63
CA GLN A 739 -29.23 3.51 -27.96
C GLN A 739 -29.05 5.00 -28.33
N TYR A 740 -29.99 5.56 -29.10
CA TYR A 740 -30.04 6.98 -29.47
C TYR A 740 -30.67 7.83 -28.36
N SER A 741 -30.32 9.12 -28.31
CA SER A 741 -31.01 10.12 -27.49
C SER A 741 -31.76 11.12 -28.38
N ILE A 742 -33.08 10.92 -28.56
CA ILE A 742 -33.95 11.91 -29.19
C ILE A 742 -35.17 12.11 -28.30
N GLN A 743 -35.39 13.34 -27.81
CA GLN A 743 -36.72 13.81 -27.44
C GLN A 743 -37.07 14.97 -28.38
N VAL A 744 -37.94 14.70 -29.34
CA VAL A 744 -38.62 15.77 -30.08
C VAL A 744 -39.75 16.28 -29.18
N SER A 745 -39.76 17.56 -28.85
CA SER A 745 -40.90 18.22 -28.22
C SER A 745 -42.06 18.30 -29.22
N GLY A 746 -42.81 17.21 -29.37
CA GLY A 746 -44.01 17.13 -30.20
C GLY A 746 -44.66 15.76 -30.08
N ASN A 747 -45.97 15.71 -29.91
CA ASN A 747 -46.82 14.53 -29.63
C ASN A 747 -46.82 13.46 -30.75
N PHE A 748 -45.67 12.92 -31.13
CA PHE A 748 -45.57 11.66 -31.84
C PHE A 748 -44.69 10.73 -31.02
N GLY A 749 -45.32 9.76 -30.36
CA GLY A 749 -44.62 8.64 -29.74
C GLY A 749 -43.91 7.85 -30.83
N GLY A 750 -42.62 8.08 -31.00
CA GLY A 750 -41.72 7.20 -31.71
C GLY A 750 -41.14 6.22 -30.71
N ASP A 751 -41.45 4.94 -30.89
CA ASP A 751 -40.86 3.86 -30.09
C ASP A 751 -39.34 3.94 -30.22
N GLY A 752 -38.64 4.08 -29.09
CA GLY A 752 -37.18 4.04 -29.06
C GLY A 752 -36.69 2.77 -29.79
N GLY A 753 -35.82 2.94 -30.78
CA GLY A 753 -35.32 1.82 -31.59
C GLY A 753 -34.78 0.71 -30.69
N GLY A 754 -35.30 -0.51 -30.89
CA GLY A 754 -34.87 -1.70 -30.14
C GLY A 754 -33.37 -1.93 -30.28
N GLY A 755 -32.70 -2.25 -29.18
CA GLY A 755 -31.29 -2.63 -29.18
C GLY A 755 -31.00 -3.79 -30.14
N GLY A 756 -29.82 -3.80 -30.76
CA GLY A 756 -29.42 -4.88 -31.68
C GLY A 756 -29.50 -6.26 -31.02
N SER A 757 -29.83 -7.30 -31.79
CA SER A 757 -29.86 -8.68 -31.26
C SER A 757 -28.45 -9.16 -30.90
N PRO A 758 -28.27 -9.94 -29.81
CA PRO A 758 -27.00 -10.62 -29.51
C PRO A 758 -26.56 -11.53 -30.67
N GLY A 759 -25.24 -11.69 -30.87
CA GLY A 759 -24.70 -12.64 -31.85
C GLY A 759 -25.03 -14.10 -31.49
N ASN A 760 -25.20 -14.99 -32.48
CA ASN A 760 -25.45 -16.41 -32.25
C ASN A 760 -24.22 -17.11 -31.60
N PRO A 761 -24.42 -18.12 -30.73
CA PRO A 761 -23.34 -18.97 -30.20
C PRO A 761 -22.52 -19.63 -31.31
N GLY A 762 -21.20 -19.74 -31.11
CA GLY A 762 -20.34 -20.53 -31.99
C GLY A 762 -20.74 -22.01 -31.97
N ALA A 763 -20.74 -22.68 -33.13
CA ALA A 763 -21.02 -24.13 -33.21
C ALA A 763 -19.85 -24.94 -32.62
N GLY A 764 -20.17 -25.98 -31.82
CA GLY A 764 -19.21 -26.74 -31.00
C GLY A 764 -18.01 -27.38 -31.74
N GLY A 765 -16.88 -27.53 -31.04
CA GLY A 765 -15.62 -28.04 -31.58
C GLY A 765 -15.67 -29.49 -32.11
N THR A 766 -14.77 -29.82 -33.05
CA THR A 766 -14.48 -31.18 -33.56
C THR A 766 -13.15 -31.69 -32.94
N PRO A 767 -12.81 -33.00 -32.97
CA PRO A 767 -11.97 -33.63 -31.94
C PRO A 767 -10.49 -33.21 -31.92
N ALA A 768 -9.88 -33.40 -30.74
CA ALA A 768 -8.47 -33.28 -30.34
C ALA A 768 -7.48 -32.62 -31.32
N GLY A 769 -7.02 -31.41 -30.98
CA GLY A 769 -5.85 -30.75 -31.58
C GLY A 769 -6.14 -29.53 -32.46
N ALA A 770 -7.41 -29.19 -32.72
CA ALA A 770 -7.79 -27.95 -33.43
C ALA A 770 -8.15 -26.83 -32.43
N GLY A 771 -7.76 -25.58 -32.74
CA GLY A 771 -8.07 -24.41 -31.91
C GLY A 771 -9.58 -24.11 -31.83
N GLY A 772 -10.03 -23.51 -30.74
CA GLY A 772 -11.42 -23.07 -30.57
C GLY A 772 -11.85 -22.12 -31.70
N ARG A 773 -13.11 -22.22 -32.14
CA ARG A 773 -13.62 -21.37 -33.23
C ARG A 773 -13.87 -19.95 -32.72
N SER A 774 -13.66 -18.96 -33.59
CA SER A 774 -13.79 -17.55 -33.21
C SER A 774 -15.22 -17.14 -32.84
N GLY A 775 -15.33 -16.20 -31.89
CA GLY A 775 -16.62 -15.64 -31.47
C GLY A 775 -17.37 -14.90 -32.59
N SER A 776 -18.70 -14.82 -32.49
CA SER A 776 -19.52 -14.10 -33.48
C SER A 776 -19.37 -12.58 -33.35
N ARG A 777 -19.30 -11.88 -34.48
CA ARG A 777 -19.13 -10.41 -34.55
C ARG A 777 -20.37 -9.69 -33.96
N GLY A 778 -20.14 -8.65 -33.16
CA GLY A 778 -21.22 -7.83 -32.58
C GLY A 778 -22.08 -7.16 -33.66
N SER A 779 -23.38 -6.99 -33.39
CA SER A 779 -24.31 -6.35 -34.34
C SER A 779 -24.07 -4.83 -34.36
N ASP A 780 -24.13 -4.24 -35.57
CA ASP A 780 -24.13 -2.78 -35.71
C ASP A 780 -25.36 -2.21 -34.98
N GLY A 781 -25.20 -1.04 -34.34
CA GLY A 781 -26.36 -0.26 -33.86
C GLY A 781 -27.30 0.04 -35.04
N PRO A 782 -28.61 0.25 -34.81
CA PRO A 782 -29.52 0.42 -35.92
C PRO A 782 -29.07 1.61 -36.81
N THR A 783 -29.33 1.54 -38.10
CA THR A 783 -29.10 2.68 -39.00
C THR A 783 -30.32 3.58 -38.92
N GLY A 784 -30.12 4.85 -38.54
CA GLY A 784 -31.18 5.84 -38.54
C GLY A 784 -31.69 6.03 -39.96
N GLY A 785 -32.91 5.57 -40.24
CA GLY A 785 -33.61 5.94 -41.45
C GLY A 785 -33.90 7.43 -41.43
N LEU A 786 -33.54 8.13 -42.50
CA LEU A 786 -33.96 9.50 -42.76
C LEU A 786 -35.49 9.54 -42.77
N LEU A 787 -36.10 9.96 -41.66
CA LEU A 787 -37.48 10.42 -41.66
C LEU A 787 -37.45 11.86 -42.20
N PHE A 788 -37.84 11.97 -43.47
CA PHE A 788 -38.02 13.23 -44.21
C PHE A 788 -39.16 14.07 -43.64
#